data_AF-A0AAJ0G990-F1
#
_entry.id   AF-A0AAJ0G990-F1
#
_cell.length_a   1.000
_cell.length_b   1.000
_cell.length_c   1.000
_cell.angle_alpha   90.00
_cell.angle_beta   90.00
_cell.angle_gamma   90.00
#
_symmetry.space_group_name_H-M   'P 1'
#
loop_
_entity.id
_entity.type
_entity.pdbx_description
1 polymer ?
#
loop_
_entity_poly.entity_id
_entity_poly.type
_entity_poly.pdbx_seq_one_letter_code
_entity_poly.pdbx_strand_id
1 'polypeptide(L)'
;MAIKTARQTSEEVRTQGNELYKSGQFVETVDCYKRAAELAPQQAAPLKNLSNGACDSALALIDGDDEAARQKLYLRRAKCNIYLLRFDQARSAVERLSPSKDRTGLETCLRAYRQTSEQIEQDAVAMRNKLILDLPRFKPLLRDALEYFVVGHDVPESLYDSVLLQSGRKKISLMFAGIGDARNLWQTLLHISEDARNGKLDGELFHITIVDIQPAALARDLVVLLLLDRIGSDSRGSDIFLACLYYTYLAPLMPPRLYGVLQDHIQQAVDMLEGRHSLPLYLDVPQVYRAGILTILKAWQHNASAKFPASRMRKEIVQQRKRDEMDGLSHKPVTEWKDEQSFYEQTGVLPMTKPHDEFYEERIRGTFDDSPADQAKLKAVVSIVNTEWATNVTFVDPEWLISPMNGADIEVDFPSDPWRFATSLMESGTSETPGRRLMEHVNQWFTDVAAAIAQLERCVKIEFCVGDITSVLEQVRYGIVGYRHQENAAIARPVQSYNTRTDMTVNSEGALDRELPSSNERDNEAPRVYDRIHLSNIPDYIGGSLTSFLYAIPVTQLGDSSYITSTCLRNPPRFKSPAHYHSEYIGLTDPSDLATTFRVSTSGARETSILDSFGISMFPMCKYRLWHHLPKASSLAELMPRDRLTTWLYRFFLKVAIPMYKEDPVSISLIYSPLNITAFLRVVCHLHDVGCPAHWLNDIISCLLQGKIRSGARPPRSDPLEPQETKAKMPALEQSVAPFTAELSTLTSMWQFALPFGLTTSSIPTVDMIRRYQVKFDVVGDAADSAATMPSFVLAFFSEMHFVRQESLRSILLSDEKADSTAQGKKMREEGLHILTTWSWAKGERMASFWLRKDVMDRMLQQKRWKVGIWRTDCWRHQCQPVGIGRVVDTGETWSSFK
;
A
#
# COMPACT_ATOMS: atom_id res chain seq x y z
N MET A 1 -1.93 72.39 8.53
CA MET A 1 -2.90 71.45 7.93
C MET A 1 -2.64 70.07 8.51
N ALA A 2 -3.39 69.67 9.53
CA ALA A 2 -3.30 68.32 10.10
C ALA A 2 -4.30 67.42 9.35
N ILE A 3 -3.78 66.43 8.63
CA ILE A 3 -4.59 65.37 8.02
C ILE A 3 -5.13 64.52 9.17
N LYS A 4 -6.43 64.65 9.46
CA LYS A 4 -7.16 63.72 10.33
C LYS A 4 -7.20 62.36 9.63
N THR A 5 -6.32 61.44 10.02
CA THR A 5 -6.53 60.02 9.77
C THR A 5 -7.78 59.60 10.55
N ALA A 6 -8.87 59.28 9.84
CA ALA A 6 -10.09 58.81 10.49
C ALA A 6 -9.77 57.52 11.29
N ARG A 7 -10.01 57.53 12.60
CA ARG A 7 -9.88 56.32 13.44
C ARG A 7 -10.97 55.34 13.01
N GLN A 8 -10.58 54.20 12.45
CA GLN A 8 -11.51 53.11 12.15
C GLN A 8 -12.28 52.68 13.41
N THR A 9 -13.58 52.48 13.28
CA THR A 9 -14.44 52.01 14.37
C THR A 9 -14.38 50.48 14.51
N SER A 10 -14.71 49.95 15.70
CA SER A 10 -14.79 48.49 15.90
C SER A 10 -15.72 47.80 14.89
N GLU A 11 -16.81 48.46 14.49
CA GLU A 11 -17.81 47.90 13.58
C GLU A 11 -17.29 47.84 12.14
N GLU A 12 -16.53 48.85 11.70
CA GLU A 12 -15.86 48.86 10.40
C GLU A 12 -14.84 47.73 10.29
N VAL A 13 -13.97 47.57 11.31
CA VAL A 13 -12.94 46.51 11.33
C VAL A 13 -13.59 45.12 11.39
N ARG A 14 -14.69 44.96 12.15
CA ARG A 14 -15.45 43.72 12.21
C ARG A 14 -16.11 43.39 10.87
N THR A 15 -16.63 44.39 10.17
CA THR A 15 -17.23 44.23 8.84
C THR A 15 -16.19 43.80 7.82
N GLN A 16 -15.01 44.42 7.83
CA GLN A 16 -13.85 43.97 7.04
C GLN A 16 -13.48 42.52 7.37
N GLY A 17 -13.43 42.15 8.65
CA GLY A 17 -13.22 40.76 9.07
C GLY A 17 -14.29 39.80 8.52
N ASN A 18 -15.55 40.21 8.45
CA ASN A 18 -16.61 39.38 7.85
C ASN A 18 -16.44 39.21 6.34
N GLU A 19 -15.93 40.20 5.63
CA GLU A 19 -15.61 40.10 4.21
C GLU A 19 -14.42 39.17 3.96
N LEU A 20 -13.36 39.31 4.75
CA LEU A 20 -12.20 38.42 4.76
C LEU A 20 -12.61 36.98 5.10
N TYR A 21 -13.53 36.80 6.04
CA TYR A 21 -14.08 35.49 6.39
C TYR A 21 -14.81 34.87 5.20
N LYS A 22 -15.61 35.67 4.47
CA LYS A 22 -16.32 35.22 3.27
C LYS A 22 -15.37 34.90 2.11
N SER A 23 -14.23 35.58 2.03
CA SER A 23 -13.19 35.30 1.02
C SER A 23 -12.19 34.20 1.43
N GLY A 24 -12.31 33.65 2.64
CA GLY A 24 -11.47 32.55 3.13
C GLY A 24 -10.11 32.98 3.71
N GLN A 25 -9.89 34.27 3.94
CA GLN A 25 -8.66 34.84 4.50
C GLN A 25 -8.71 34.85 6.03
N PHE A 26 -8.60 33.67 6.65
CA PHE A 26 -8.91 33.51 8.08
C PHE A 26 -7.87 34.06 9.04
N VAL A 27 -6.59 34.12 8.65
CA VAL A 27 -5.55 34.71 9.51
C VAL A 27 -5.82 36.21 9.68
N GLU A 28 -6.02 36.88 8.55
CA GLU A 28 -6.37 38.28 8.47
C GLU A 28 -7.74 38.56 9.10
N THR A 29 -8.70 37.64 8.92
CA THR A 29 -10.00 37.70 9.61
C THR A 29 -9.84 37.69 11.13
N VAL A 30 -9.03 36.77 11.66
CA VAL A 30 -8.77 36.65 13.10
C VAL A 30 -8.11 37.92 13.62
N ASP A 31 -7.16 38.49 12.86
CA ASP A 31 -6.51 39.74 13.22
C ASP A 31 -7.49 40.91 13.21
N CYS A 32 -8.38 40.99 12.21
CA CYS A 32 -9.48 41.97 12.20
C CYS A 32 -10.42 41.81 13.40
N TYR A 33 -10.83 40.59 13.75
CA TYR A 33 -11.72 40.38 14.90
C TYR A 33 -11.03 40.66 16.24
N LYS A 34 -9.75 40.31 16.40
CA LYS A 34 -8.94 40.69 17.57
C LYS A 34 -8.84 42.22 17.66
N ARG A 35 -8.56 42.89 16.54
CA ARG A 35 -8.46 44.35 16.49
C ARG A 35 -9.80 45.03 16.79
N ALA A 36 -10.90 44.50 16.28
CA ALA A 36 -12.24 44.97 16.62
C ALA A 36 -12.53 44.79 18.12
N ALA A 37 -12.13 43.67 18.72
CA ALA A 37 -12.25 43.44 20.17
C ALA A 37 -11.40 44.44 20.98
N GLU A 38 -10.20 44.81 20.53
CA GLU A 38 -9.38 45.85 21.17
C GLU A 38 -10.02 47.24 21.09
N LEU A 39 -10.68 47.56 19.98
CA LEU A 39 -11.35 48.86 19.77
C LEU A 39 -12.65 48.99 20.57
N ALA A 40 -13.29 47.88 20.93
CA ALA A 40 -14.51 47.84 21.74
C ALA A 40 -14.46 46.71 22.80
N PRO A 41 -13.61 46.85 23.85
CA PRO A 41 -13.32 45.77 24.80
C PRO A 41 -14.50 45.34 25.66
N GLN A 42 -15.56 46.15 25.73
CA GLN A 42 -16.80 45.86 26.47
C GLN A 42 -17.88 45.21 25.60
N GLN A 43 -17.64 45.01 24.30
CA GLN A 43 -18.62 44.40 23.40
C GLN A 43 -18.30 42.93 23.16
N ALA A 44 -19.26 42.05 23.40
CA ALA A 44 -19.10 40.63 23.11
C ALA A 44 -19.10 40.31 21.60
N ALA A 45 -19.64 41.17 20.74
CA ALA A 45 -19.89 40.86 19.33
C ALA A 45 -18.62 40.51 18.51
N PRO A 46 -17.50 41.25 18.60
CA PRO A 46 -16.24 40.86 17.93
C PRO A 46 -15.68 39.52 18.42
N LEU A 47 -15.81 39.23 19.73
CA LEU A 47 -15.32 38.00 20.34
C LEU A 47 -16.21 36.79 20.02
N LYS A 48 -17.53 36.99 19.86
CA LYS A 48 -18.49 35.96 19.39
C LYS A 48 -18.14 35.42 18.00
N ASN A 49 -17.41 36.20 17.18
CA ASN A 49 -16.96 35.79 15.84
C ASN A 49 -15.65 34.99 15.86
N LEU A 50 -14.88 35.07 16.95
CA LEU A 50 -13.70 34.25 17.17
C LEU A 50 -14.10 32.88 17.71
N SER A 51 -13.31 31.85 17.40
CA SER A 51 -13.57 30.45 17.78
C SER A 51 -13.17 30.15 19.24
N ASN A 52 -12.86 28.88 19.58
CA ASN A 52 -12.73 28.36 20.95
C ASN A 52 -11.94 29.28 21.92
N GLY A 53 -10.83 29.88 21.48
CA GLY A 53 -9.96 30.70 22.34
C GLY A 53 -10.58 32.03 22.82
N ALA A 54 -11.66 32.51 22.21
CA ALA A 54 -12.34 33.75 22.60
C ALA A 54 -13.71 33.51 23.25
N CYS A 55 -14.15 32.25 23.35
CA CYS A 55 -15.47 31.91 23.86
C CYS A 55 -15.64 32.32 25.34
N ASP A 56 -14.61 32.16 26.17
CA ASP A 56 -14.65 32.55 27.59
C ASP A 56 -14.73 34.08 27.74
N SER A 57 -13.90 34.83 26.99
CA SER A 57 -13.95 36.28 26.96
C SER A 57 -15.29 36.82 26.41
N ALA A 58 -15.86 36.16 25.40
CA ALA A 58 -17.17 36.50 24.88
C ALA A 58 -18.28 36.24 25.90
N LEU A 59 -18.25 35.10 26.60
CA LEU A 59 -19.24 34.72 27.62
C LEU A 59 -19.23 35.71 28.80
N ALA A 60 -18.06 36.20 29.21
CA ALA A 60 -17.92 37.17 30.29
C ALA A 60 -18.52 38.55 29.97
N LEU A 61 -18.69 38.88 28.68
CA LEU A 61 -19.17 40.18 28.20
C LEU A 61 -20.62 40.14 27.69
N ILE A 62 -21.31 39.01 27.79
CA ILE A 62 -22.73 38.89 27.42
C ILE A 62 -23.59 39.35 28.61
N ASP A 63 -24.43 40.36 28.35
CA ASP A 63 -25.43 40.85 29.30
C ASP A 63 -26.26 39.74 29.93
N GLY A 64 -26.68 39.95 31.19
CA GLY A 64 -27.48 39.04 32.01
C GLY A 64 -28.58 38.27 31.27
N ASP A 65 -29.25 38.95 30.32
CA ASP A 65 -30.51 38.52 29.73
C ASP A 65 -30.40 37.87 28.33
N ASP A 66 -29.23 37.89 27.66
CA ASP A 66 -29.06 37.28 26.31
C ASP A 66 -28.70 35.78 26.40
N GLU A 67 -29.61 35.01 26.97
CA GLU A 67 -29.45 33.57 27.18
C GLU A 67 -29.32 32.81 25.85
N ALA A 68 -29.99 33.28 24.79
CA ALA A 68 -29.90 32.68 23.46
C ALA A 68 -28.46 32.75 22.89
N ALA A 69 -27.74 33.86 23.10
CA ALA A 69 -26.34 33.92 22.70
C ALA A 69 -25.43 33.05 23.56
N ARG A 70 -25.68 32.93 24.87
CA ARG A 70 -24.92 32.02 25.75
C ARG A 70 -25.08 30.57 25.30
N GLN A 71 -26.30 30.13 25.03
CA GLN A 71 -26.59 28.78 24.56
C GLN A 71 -25.89 28.47 23.23
N LYS A 72 -25.85 29.43 22.29
CA LYS A 72 -25.07 29.28 21.04
C LYS A 72 -23.57 29.14 21.28
N LEU A 73 -23.01 29.90 22.22
CA LEU A 73 -21.58 29.82 22.56
C LEU A 73 -21.24 28.52 23.28
N TYR A 74 -22.06 28.06 24.23
CA TYR A 74 -21.87 26.75 24.87
C TYR A 74 -21.93 25.61 23.85
N LEU A 75 -22.86 25.67 22.90
CA LEU A 75 -22.96 24.67 21.83
C LEU A 75 -21.72 24.67 20.94
N ARG A 76 -21.25 25.85 20.53
CA ARG A 76 -20.02 25.98 19.74
C ARG A 76 -18.80 25.48 20.52
N ARG A 77 -18.68 25.84 21.80
CA ARG A 77 -17.60 25.40 22.68
C ARG A 77 -17.60 23.88 22.83
N ALA A 78 -18.76 23.26 23.06
CA ALA A 78 -18.88 21.82 23.15
C ALA A 78 -18.40 21.12 21.87
N LYS A 79 -18.89 21.56 20.69
CA LYS A 79 -18.46 21.01 19.39
C LYS A 79 -16.97 21.22 19.13
N CYS A 80 -16.43 22.41 19.39
CA CYS A 80 -15.00 22.70 19.23
C CYS A 80 -14.13 21.80 20.11
N ASN A 81 -14.51 21.58 21.37
CA ASN A 81 -13.74 20.71 22.25
C ASN A 81 -13.85 19.24 21.83
N ILE A 82 -14.99 18.78 21.29
CA ILE A 82 -15.09 17.44 20.67
C ILE A 82 -14.15 17.33 19.46
N TYR A 83 -14.14 18.30 18.55
CA TYR A 83 -13.23 18.29 17.39
C TYR A 83 -11.76 18.21 17.82
N LEU A 84 -11.40 18.87 18.92
CA LEU A 84 -10.04 18.89 19.49
C LEU A 84 -9.74 17.69 20.40
N LEU A 85 -10.63 16.70 20.49
CA LEU A 85 -10.53 15.53 21.37
C LEU A 85 -10.41 15.89 22.88
N ARG A 86 -10.94 17.05 23.26
CA ARG A 86 -10.96 17.63 24.62
C ARG A 86 -12.28 17.29 25.31
N PHE A 87 -12.50 16.01 25.60
CA PHE A 87 -13.82 15.50 25.98
C PHE A 87 -14.33 16.02 27.34
N ASP A 88 -13.46 16.31 28.30
CA ASP A 88 -13.86 16.85 29.61
C ASP A 88 -14.32 18.30 29.51
N GLN A 89 -13.60 19.12 28.75
CA GLN A 89 -14.00 20.50 28.47
C GLN A 89 -15.30 20.54 27.65
N ALA A 90 -15.48 19.58 26.73
CA ALA A 90 -16.72 19.43 25.99
C ALA A 90 -17.90 19.09 26.92
N ARG A 91 -17.72 18.14 27.84
CA ARG A 91 -18.75 17.76 28.82
C ARG A 91 -19.18 18.93 29.69
N SER A 92 -18.21 19.68 30.22
CA SER A 92 -18.45 20.88 31.01
C SER A 92 -19.28 21.93 30.24
N ALA A 93 -19.06 22.06 28.93
CA ALA A 93 -19.85 22.95 28.09
C ALA A 93 -21.26 22.42 27.80
N VAL A 94 -21.42 21.10 27.64
CA VAL A 94 -22.73 20.45 27.42
C VAL A 94 -23.62 20.55 28.65
N GLU A 95 -23.07 20.46 29.86
CA GLU A 95 -23.82 20.62 31.11
C GLU A 95 -24.47 22.00 31.26
N ARG A 96 -23.89 23.02 30.62
CA ARG A 96 -24.42 24.40 30.57
C ARG A 96 -25.52 24.60 29.52
N LEU A 97 -25.76 23.61 28.65
CA LEU A 97 -26.81 23.71 27.63
C LEU A 97 -28.20 23.46 28.22
N SER A 98 -29.19 24.18 27.74
CA SER A 98 -30.60 23.87 28.02
C SER A 98 -31.02 22.56 27.33
N PRO A 99 -32.03 21.84 27.87
CA PRO A 99 -32.57 20.63 27.23
C PRO A 99 -32.93 20.87 25.76
N SER A 100 -32.31 20.11 24.86
CA SER A 100 -32.47 20.24 23.42
C SER A 100 -32.03 18.96 22.69
N LYS A 101 -32.40 18.83 21.41
CA LYS A 101 -31.89 17.76 20.54
C LYS A 101 -30.36 17.81 20.42
N ASP A 102 -29.80 19.02 20.32
CA ASP A 102 -28.35 19.22 20.27
C ASP A 102 -27.66 18.73 21.54
N ARG A 103 -28.17 19.11 22.72
CA ARG A 103 -27.64 18.62 24.01
C ARG A 103 -27.67 17.10 24.08
N THR A 104 -28.82 16.50 23.80
CA THR A 104 -28.99 15.03 23.84
C THR A 104 -28.06 14.32 22.86
N GLY A 105 -27.90 14.87 21.65
CA GLY A 105 -26.99 14.35 20.65
C GLY A 105 -25.53 14.39 21.12
N LEU A 106 -25.09 15.52 21.67
CA LEU A 106 -23.72 15.68 22.17
C LEU A 106 -23.44 14.81 23.41
N GLU A 107 -24.40 14.66 24.33
CA GLU A 107 -24.29 13.72 25.45
C GLU A 107 -24.12 12.27 24.96
N THR A 108 -24.84 11.88 23.90
CA THR A 108 -24.68 10.57 23.25
C THR A 108 -23.30 10.42 22.63
N CYS A 109 -22.80 11.44 21.94
CA CYS A 109 -21.45 11.44 21.36
C CYS A 109 -20.38 11.27 22.43
N LEU A 110 -20.44 12.06 23.51
CA LEU A 110 -19.47 12.01 24.61
C LEU A 110 -19.47 10.66 25.32
N ARG A 111 -20.62 9.98 25.40
CA ARG A 111 -20.69 8.62 25.93
C ARG A 111 -19.92 7.61 25.07
N ALA A 112 -20.02 7.73 23.74
CA ALA A 112 -19.26 6.89 22.81
C ALA A 112 -17.74 7.09 22.96
N TYR A 113 -17.28 8.35 23.05
CA TYR A 113 -15.86 8.65 23.20
C TYR A 113 -15.27 8.29 24.57
N ARG A 114 -16.09 8.28 25.64
CA ARG A 114 -15.61 7.96 26.98
C ARG A 114 -14.94 6.58 27.04
N GLN A 115 -15.62 5.54 26.56
CA GLN A 115 -15.09 4.18 26.56
C GLN A 115 -13.83 4.03 25.70
N THR A 116 -13.82 4.69 24.54
CA THR A 116 -12.66 4.68 23.65
C THR A 116 -11.46 5.38 24.30
N SER A 117 -11.68 6.50 25.00
CA SER A 117 -10.61 7.23 25.71
C SER A 117 -10.00 6.38 26.82
N GLU A 118 -10.84 5.70 27.61
CA GLU A 118 -10.40 4.76 28.66
C GLU A 118 -9.52 3.62 28.09
N GLN A 119 -9.75 3.18 26.85
CA GLN A 119 -8.91 2.16 26.17
C GLN A 119 -7.62 2.72 25.60
N ILE A 120 -7.64 3.93 25.02
CA ILE A 120 -6.44 4.59 24.51
C ILE A 120 -5.43 4.84 25.64
N GLU A 121 -5.91 5.23 26.81
CA GLU A 121 -5.09 5.41 28.01
C GLU A 121 -4.42 4.11 28.47
N GLN A 122 -5.00 2.95 28.16
CA GLN A 122 -4.41 1.63 28.48
C GLN A 122 -3.30 1.25 27.51
N ASP A 123 -3.59 1.22 26.20
CA ASP A 123 -2.59 0.86 25.17
C ASP A 123 -2.96 1.37 23.76
N ALA A 124 -2.55 2.62 23.48
CA ALA A 124 -2.75 3.24 22.18
C ALA A 124 -2.00 2.54 21.02
N VAL A 125 -0.87 1.88 21.30
CA VAL A 125 -0.06 1.19 20.28
C VAL A 125 -0.74 -0.11 19.87
N ALA A 126 -1.20 -0.91 20.84
CA ALA A 126 -1.96 -2.12 20.57
C ALA A 126 -3.24 -1.83 19.78
N MET A 127 -3.95 -0.73 20.07
CA MET A 127 -5.15 -0.34 19.31
C MET A 127 -4.84 0.00 17.85
N ARG A 128 -3.76 0.75 17.60
CA ARG A 128 -3.33 1.04 16.23
C ARG A 128 -2.88 -0.22 15.51
N ASN A 129 -2.13 -1.10 16.17
CA ASN A 129 -1.75 -2.40 15.62
C ASN A 129 -2.98 -3.23 15.26
N LYS A 130 -3.96 -3.33 16.16
CA LYS A 130 -5.23 -4.03 15.93
C LYS A 130 -5.97 -3.46 14.71
N LEU A 131 -6.08 -2.14 14.59
CA LEU A 131 -6.69 -1.49 13.42
C LEU A 131 -5.97 -1.84 12.12
N ILE A 132 -4.64 -1.82 12.17
CA ILE A 132 -3.81 -1.99 11.00
C ILE A 132 -3.77 -3.46 10.57
N LEU A 133 -3.64 -4.39 11.50
CA LEU A 133 -3.39 -5.80 11.21
C LEU A 133 -4.67 -6.62 11.11
N ASP A 134 -5.69 -6.32 11.93
CA ASP A 134 -6.89 -7.16 12.01
C ASP A 134 -7.99 -6.73 11.03
N LEU A 135 -7.96 -5.48 10.54
CA LEU A 135 -8.96 -5.00 9.58
C LEU A 135 -8.46 -5.09 8.13
N PRO A 136 -9.19 -5.84 7.27
CA PRO A 136 -8.90 -5.87 5.85
C PRO A 136 -8.94 -4.45 5.24
N ARG A 137 -7.95 -4.14 4.40
CA ARG A 137 -7.90 -2.87 3.62
C ARG A 137 -8.62 -2.97 2.30
N PHE A 138 -8.65 -4.18 1.77
CA PHE A 138 -9.22 -4.51 0.49
C PHE A 138 -10.40 -5.46 0.70
N LYS A 139 -11.30 -5.47 -0.27
CA LYS A 139 -12.30 -6.53 -0.41
C LYS A 139 -11.55 -7.85 -0.56
N PRO A 140 -11.97 -8.92 0.14
CA PRO A 140 -11.23 -10.17 0.15
C PRO A 140 -11.24 -10.87 -1.21
N LEU A 141 -10.24 -11.71 -1.40
CA LEU A 141 -10.15 -12.75 -2.41
C LEU A 141 -10.84 -14.01 -1.89
N LEU A 142 -11.31 -14.89 -2.79
CA LEU A 142 -11.79 -16.22 -2.38
C LEU A 142 -10.71 -17.31 -2.55
N ARG A 143 -9.57 -16.96 -3.15
CA ARG A 143 -8.36 -17.78 -3.25
C ARG A 143 -7.37 -17.41 -2.14
N ASP A 144 -6.71 -18.42 -1.57
CA ASP A 144 -5.73 -18.24 -0.47
C ASP A 144 -4.30 -17.99 -0.97
N ALA A 145 -4.00 -18.41 -2.20
CA ALA A 145 -2.67 -18.23 -2.77
C ALA A 145 -2.57 -16.86 -3.45
N LEU A 146 -1.64 -16.05 -2.96
CA LEU A 146 -1.25 -14.80 -3.59
C LEU A 146 -0.47 -15.09 -4.87
N GLU A 147 -0.67 -14.29 -5.90
CA GLU A 147 0.08 -14.40 -7.15
C GLU A 147 1.57 -14.17 -6.91
N TYR A 148 2.41 -14.99 -7.55
CA TYR A 148 3.86 -14.95 -7.38
C TYR A 148 4.55 -14.82 -8.74
N PHE A 149 5.36 -13.77 -8.88
CA PHE A 149 6.22 -13.55 -10.03
C PHE A 149 7.66 -13.81 -9.62
N VAL A 150 8.24 -14.87 -10.18
CA VAL A 150 9.58 -15.34 -9.82
C VAL A 150 10.66 -14.36 -10.27
N VAL A 151 10.51 -13.77 -11.46
CA VAL A 151 11.53 -12.92 -12.09
C VAL A 151 10.92 -11.56 -12.41
N GLY A 152 11.66 -10.49 -12.11
CA GLY A 152 11.27 -9.13 -12.43
C GLY A 152 11.27 -8.90 -13.94
N HIS A 153 10.61 -7.82 -14.35
CA HIS A 153 10.52 -7.45 -15.76
C HIS A 153 11.27 -6.13 -16.05
N ASP A 154 11.61 -5.36 -15.02
CA ASP A 154 12.22 -4.02 -15.14
C ASP A 154 13.64 -4.05 -15.73
N VAL A 155 14.04 -2.97 -16.40
CA VAL A 155 15.46 -2.70 -16.62
C VAL A 155 16.07 -2.40 -15.24
N PRO A 156 17.21 -3.02 -14.85
CA PRO A 156 17.85 -2.75 -13.57
C PRO A 156 18.17 -1.26 -13.41
N GLU A 157 17.60 -0.62 -12.40
CA GLU A 157 17.77 0.81 -12.17
C GLU A 157 18.03 1.11 -10.70
N SER A 158 18.96 2.04 -10.45
CA SER A 158 19.28 2.50 -9.11
C SER A 158 18.19 3.42 -8.55
N LEU A 159 17.79 3.19 -7.29
CA LEU A 159 16.98 4.15 -6.55
C LEU A 159 17.83 5.28 -5.94
N TYR A 160 19.16 5.12 -5.97
CA TYR A 160 20.16 6.09 -5.54
C TYR A 160 20.81 6.81 -6.73
N ASP A 161 21.08 8.11 -6.58
CA ASP A 161 21.94 8.88 -7.47
C ASP A 161 22.72 9.94 -6.66
N SER A 162 23.76 10.53 -7.27
CA SER A 162 24.56 11.55 -6.60
C SER A 162 23.77 12.84 -6.29
N VAL A 163 22.58 13.05 -6.87
CA VAL A 163 21.71 14.19 -6.49
C VAL A 163 21.19 13.99 -5.07
N LEU A 164 20.98 12.74 -4.63
CA LEU A 164 20.55 12.45 -3.27
C LEU A 164 21.60 12.87 -2.22
N LEU A 165 22.90 12.79 -2.53
CA LEU A 165 23.97 13.28 -1.66
C LEU A 165 23.89 14.80 -1.44
N GLN A 166 23.40 15.55 -2.42
CA GLN A 166 23.23 17.01 -2.30
C GLN A 166 22.18 17.41 -1.25
N SER A 167 21.38 16.45 -0.75
CA SER A 167 20.49 16.67 0.39
C SER A 167 21.23 16.98 1.69
N GLY A 168 22.52 16.63 1.79
CA GLY A 168 23.33 16.78 3.01
C GLY A 168 22.98 15.81 4.13
N ARG A 169 22.11 14.83 3.89
CA ARG A 169 21.68 13.85 4.90
C ARG A 169 22.74 12.78 5.07
N LYS A 170 23.20 12.58 6.32
CA LYS A 170 24.14 11.49 6.68
C LYS A 170 23.49 10.11 6.76
N LYS A 171 22.18 10.03 6.90
CA LYS A 171 21.41 8.78 6.83
C LYS A 171 20.46 8.86 5.64
N ILE A 172 20.67 8.00 4.66
CA ILE A 172 19.84 7.87 3.46
C ILE A 172 19.01 6.60 3.59
N SER A 173 17.69 6.73 3.47
CA SER A 173 16.74 5.63 3.63
C SER A 173 15.99 5.36 2.33
N LEU A 174 16.09 4.14 1.82
CA LEU A 174 15.49 3.71 0.56
C LEU A 174 14.53 2.56 0.82
N MET A 175 13.43 2.49 0.07
CA MET A 175 12.49 1.36 0.16
C MET A 175 12.16 0.83 -1.23
N PHE A 176 12.17 -0.51 -1.37
CA PHE A 176 11.63 -1.23 -2.51
C PHE A 176 10.43 -2.06 -2.06
N ALA A 177 9.30 -1.91 -2.74
CA ALA A 177 8.13 -2.73 -2.57
C ALA A 177 7.88 -3.57 -3.83
N GLY A 178 7.62 -4.86 -3.64
CA GLY A 178 7.58 -5.83 -4.73
C GLY A 178 8.98 -5.99 -5.30
N ILE A 179 9.92 -6.38 -4.43
CA ILE A 179 11.35 -6.42 -4.76
C ILE A 179 11.65 -7.44 -5.87
N GLY A 180 10.84 -8.50 -5.98
CA GLY A 180 10.96 -9.50 -7.04
C GLY A 180 12.29 -10.26 -6.95
N ASP A 181 13.17 -10.03 -7.91
CA ASP A 181 14.53 -10.63 -7.98
C ASP A 181 15.64 -9.66 -7.57
N ALA A 182 15.26 -8.53 -6.96
CA ALA A 182 16.15 -7.53 -6.41
C ALA A 182 17.11 -6.86 -7.40
N ARG A 183 16.87 -6.94 -8.72
CA ARG A 183 17.73 -6.28 -9.73
C ARG A 183 17.97 -4.78 -9.49
N ASN A 184 16.94 -4.07 -9.01
CA ASN A 184 17.05 -2.64 -8.70
C ASN A 184 17.86 -2.39 -7.41
N LEU A 185 17.82 -3.32 -6.46
CA LEU A 185 18.70 -3.28 -5.29
C LEU A 185 20.15 -3.49 -5.71
N TRP A 186 20.43 -4.47 -6.57
CA TRP A 186 21.79 -4.72 -7.09
C TRP A 186 22.35 -3.50 -7.80
N GLN A 187 21.57 -2.89 -8.71
CA GLN A 187 21.97 -1.65 -9.39
C GLN A 187 22.17 -0.48 -8.40
N THR A 188 21.36 -0.40 -7.35
CA THR A 188 21.51 0.62 -6.30
C THR A 188 22.83 0.48 -5.55
N LEU A 189 23.22 -0.75 -5.18
CA LEU A 189 24.49 -1.01 -4.50
C LEU A 189 25.68 -0.66 -5.40
N LEU A 190 25.61 -0.97 -6.70
CA LEU A 190 26.64 -0.60 -7.67
C LEU A 190 26.87 0.91 -7.73
N HIS A 191 25.81 1.72 -7.80
CA HIS A 191 25.93 3.18 -7.85
C HIS A 191 26.48 3.77 -6.55
N ILE A 192 26.04 3.27 -5.39
CA ILE A 192 26.58 3.70 -4.09
C ILE A 192 28.08 3.36 -4.02
N SER A 193 28.44 2.14 -4.43
CA SER A 193 29.82 1.64 -4.45
C SER A 193 30.71 2.44 -5.41
N GLU A 194 30.19 2.85 -6.58
CA GLU A 194 30.89 3.72 -7.51
C GLU A 194 31.20 5.09 -6.89
N ASP A 195 30.20 5.75 -6.29
CA ASP A 195 30.39 7.03 -5.63
C ASP A 195 31.34 6.91 -4.43
N ALA A 196 31.30 5.79 -3.71
CA ALA A 196 32.25 5.47 -2.63
C ALA A 196 33.69 5.37 -3.16
N ARG A 197 33.93 4.64 -4.26
CA ARG A 197 35.25 4.52 -4.89
C ARG A 197 35.77 5.86 -5.41
N ASN A 198 34.86 6.69 -5.90
CA ASN A 198 35.17 8.04 -6.40
C ASN A 198 35.35 9.07 -5.28
N GLY A 199 35.31 8.65 -4.00
CA GLY A 199 35.52 9.54 -2.84
C GLY A 199 34.42 10.57 -2.65
N LYS A 200 33.21 10.33 -3.19
CA LYS A 200 32.07 11.24 -3.05
C LYS A 200 31.32 11.06 -1.73
N LEU A 201 31.44 9.89 -1.10
CA LEU A 201 30.87 9.63 0.23
C LEU A 201 31.79 10.18 1.33
N ASP A 202 31.18 10.81 2.33
CA ASP A 202 31.78 11.40 3.52
C ASP A 202 31.12 10.82 4.78
N GLY A 203 31.01 9.49 4.85
CA GLY A 203 30.44 8.78 6.01
C GLY A 203 28.91 8.68 6.00
N GLU A 204 28.26 8.81 4.85
CA GLU A 204 26.84 8.50 4.71
C GLU A 204 26.56 7.02 5.01
N LEU A 205 25.45 6.78 5.71
CA LEU A 205 24.89 5.47 6.02
C LEU A 205 23.60 5.26 5.24
N PHE A 206 23.41 4.07 4.70
CA PHE A 206 22.29 3.69 3.87
C PHE A 206 21.46 2.62 4.56
N HIS A 207 20.16 2.88 4.74
CA HIS A 207 19.19 1.89 5.20
C HIS A 207 18.24 1.57 4.04
N ILE A 208 18.29 0.34 3.55
CA ILE A 208 17.46 -0.13 2.44
C ILE A 208 16.46 -1.15 2.99
N THR A 209 15.17 -0.82 2.95
CA THR A 209 14.09 -1.76 3.33
C THR A 209 13.52 -2.41 2.07
N ILE A 210 13.58 -3.73 1.98
CA ILE A 210 12.92 -4.48 0.92
C ILE A 210 11.64 -5.13 1.46
N VAL A 211 10.54 -4.91 0.74
CA VAL A 211 9.20 -5.37 1.13
C VAL A 211 8.66 -6.25 0.02
N ASP A 212 8.24 -7.45 0.38
CA ASP A 212 7.44 -8.30 -0.50
C ASP A 212 6.30 -8.95 0.26
N ILE A 213 5.16 -9.11 -0.40
CA ILE A 213 4.03 -9.84 0.19
C ILE A 213 4.31 -11.35 0.19
N GLN A 214 5.21 -11.81 -0.69
CA GLN A 214 5.57 -13.22 -0.84
C GLN A 214 6.86 -13.55 -0.09
N PRO A 215 6.80 -14.44 0.93
CA PRO A 215 8.01 -14.94 1.59
C PRO A 215 8.99 -15.61 0.61
N ALA A 216 8.49 -16.18 -0.49
CA ALA A 216 9.32 -16.85 -1.49
C ALA A 216 10.26 -15.91 -2.26
N ALA A 217 9.83 -14.68 -2.53
CA ALA A 217 10.69 -13.66 -3.14
C ALA A 217 11.89 -13.35 -2.22
N LEU A 218 11.61 -13.06 -0.95
CA LEU A 218 12.67 -12.77 0.03
C LEU A 218 13.54 -13.99 0.34
N ALA A 219 12.99 -15.21 0.35
CA ALA A 219 13.79 -16.43 0.49
C ALA A 219 14.80 -16.58 -0.65
N ARG A 220 14.39 -16.25 -1.89
CA ARG A 220 15.27 -16.26 -3.06
C ARG A 220 16.36 -15.19 -2.95
N ASP A 221 15.97 -13.96 -2.60
CA ASP A 221 16.92 -12.85 -2.43
C ASP A 221 17.95 -13.15 -1.33
N LEU A 222 17.54 -13.81 -0.24
CA LEU A 222 18.45 -14.26 0.81
C LEU A 222 19.50 -15.24 0.26
N VAL A 223 19.08 -16.25 -0.50
CA VAL A 223 20.00 -17.24 -1.09
C VAL A 223 20.96 -16.58 -2.10
N VAL A 224 20.45 -15.66 -2.92
CA VAL A 224 21.27 -14.89 -3.88
C VAL A 224 22.28 -14.00 -3.15
N LEU A 225 21.87 -13.30 -2.09
CA LEU A 225 22.77 -12.50 -1.24
C LEU A 225 23.90 -13.33 -0.64
N LEU A 226 23.60 -14.52 -0.12
CA LEU A 226 24.62 -15.40 0.46
C LEU A 226 25.60 -15.94 -0.59
N LEU A 227 25.12 -16.24 -1.81
CA LEU A 227 26.00 -16.59 -2.93
C LEU A 227 26.91 -15.41 -3.32
N LEU A 228 26.37 -14.19 -3.40
CA LEU A 228 27.14 -12.98 -3.70
C LEU A 228 28.17 -12.67 -2.60
N ASP A 229 27.80 -12.80 -1.34
CA ASP A 229 28.71 -12.64 -0.19
C ASP A 229 29.88 -13.65 -0.26
N ARG A 230 29.58 -14.90 -0.65
CA ARG A 230 30.60 -15.92 -0.86
C ARG A 230 31.56 -15.57 -2.01
N ILE A 231 31.02 -15.09 -3.13
CA ILE A 231 31.82 -14.64 -4.29
C ILE A 231 32.72 -13.46 -3.90
N GLY A 232 32.22 -12.52 -3.11
CA GLY A 232 32.98 -11.35 -2.65
C GLY A 232 34.08 -11.68 -1.63
N SER A 233 33.89 -12.74 -0.81
CA SER A 233 34.80 -13.12 0.27
C SER A 233 35.83 -14.19 -0.09
N ASP A 234 35.57 -15.06 -1.08
CA ASP A 234 36.44 -16.17 -1.45
C ASP A 234 36.85 -16.13 -2.93
N SER A 235 38.05 -15.63 -3.20
CA SER A 235 38.62 -15.65 -4.55
C SER A 235 38.95 -17.07 -5.06
N ARG A 236 39.01 -18.08 -4.18
CA ARG A 236 39.27 -19.49 -4.54
C ARG A 236 37.94 -20.25 -4.61
N GLY A 237 37.46 -20.52 -5.82
CA GLY A 237 36.20 -21.22 -6.06
C GLY A 237 35.05 -20.30 -6.48
N SER A 238 35.31 -19.03 -6.76
CA SER A 238 34.33 -18.10 -7.34
C SER A 238 33.61 -18.69 -8.55
N ASP A 239 34.31 -19.46 -9.41
CA ASP A 239 33.74 -20.03 -10.64
C ASP A 239 32.53 -20.96 -10.42
N ILE A 240 32.56 -21.82 -9.39
CA ILE A 240 31.41 -22.70 -9.11
C ILE A 240 30.24 -21.92 -8.49
N PHE A 241 30.52 -20.90 -7.68
CA PHE A 241 29.48 -20.05 -7.08
C PHE A 241 28.85 -19.12 -8.12
N LEU A 242 29.65 -18.54 -9.03
CA LEU A 242 29.18 -17.78 -10.18
C LEU A 242 28.34 -18.65 -11.12
N ALA A 243 28.78 -19.87 -11.43
CA ALA A 243 27.97 -20.82 -12.20
C ALA A 243 26.66 -21.16 -11.48
N CYS A 244 26.69 -21.44 -10.17
CA CYS A 244 25.49 -21.68 -9.39
C CYS A 244 24.54 -20.48 -9.40
N LEU A 245 25.06 -19.26 -9.22
CA LEU A 245 24.29 -18.02 -9.22
C LEU A 245 23.66 -17.72 -10.58
N TYR A 246 24.40 -17.93 -11.67
CA TYR A 246 23.90 -17.81 -13.05
C TYR A 246 22.64 -18.65 -13.27
N TYR A 247 22.69 -19.93 -12.90
CA TYR A 247 21.52 -20.82 -12.97
C TYR A 247 20.43 -20.44 -11.97
N THR A 248 20.81 -20.12 -10.73
CA THR A 248 19.86 -19.74 -9.66
C THR A 248 19.03 -18.53 -10.08
N TYR A 249 19.63 -17.58 -10.80
CA TYR A 249 18.98 -16.34 -11.20
C TYR A 249 18.20 -16.46 -12.52
N LEU A 250 18.74 -17.17 -13.52
CA LEU A 250 18.20 -17.14 -14.90
C LEU A 250 17.52 -18.42 -15.39
N ALA A 251 17.76 -19.58 -14.76
CA ALA A 251 17.36 -20.86 -15.31
C ALA A 251 16.45 -21.66 -14.36
N PRO A 252 15.30 -22.17 -14.84
CA PRO A 252 14.45 -23.05 -14.03
C PRO A 252 15.02 -24.47 -13.85
N LEU A 253 16.11 -24.81 -14.54
CA LEU A 253 16.78 -26.11 -14.50
C LEU A 253 18.27 -25.91 -14.27
N MET A 254 18.93 -26.82 -13.56
CA MET A 254 20.37 -26.72 -13.35
C MET A 254 21.06 -28.10 -13.25
N PRO A 255 22.37 -28.18 -13.56
CA PRO A 255 23.17 -29.39 -13.37
C PRO A 255 23.17 -29.88 -11.91
N PRO A 256 23.26 -31.21 -11.66
CA PRO A 256 23.22 -31.79 -10.32
C PRO A 256 24.33 -31.27 -9.39
N ARG A 257 25.54 -31.04 -9.94
CA ARG A 257 26.67 -30.50 -9.18
C ARG A 257 26.34 -29.10 -8.65
N LEU A 258 25.73 -28.24 -9.48
CA LEU A 258 25.32 -26.89 -9.08
C LEU A 258 24.10 -26.93 -8.16
N TYR A 259 23.18 -27.87 -8.35
CA TYR A 259 22.06 -28.08 -7.43
C TYR A 259 22.52 -28.44 -6.02
N GLY A 260 23.56 -29.26 -5.87
CA GLY A 260 24.19 -29.53 -4.57
C GLY A 260 24.68 -28.25 -3.89
N VAL A 261 25.38 -27.38 -4.64
CA VAL A 261 25.83 -26.08 -4.16
C VAL A 261 24.65 -25.19 -3.73
N LEU A 262 23.57 -25.15 -4.51
CA LEU A 262 22.36 -24.41 -4.15
C LEU A 262 21.75 -24.95 -2.85
N GLN A 263 21.63 -26.26 -2.69
CA GLN A 263 21.09 -26.89 -1.48
C GLN A 263 21.94 -26.60 -0.24
N ASP A 264 23.27 -26.58 -0.38
CA ASP A 264 24.17 -26.19 0.71
C ASP A 264 23.94 -24.72 1.14
N HIS A 265 23.68 -23.81 0.20
CA HIS A 265 23.39 -22.40 0.53
C HIS A 265 21.98 -22.22 1.11
N ILE A 266 20.99 -22.99 0.65
CA ILE A 266 19.66 -23.04 1.29
C ILE A 266 19.79 -23.53 2.73
N GLN A 267 20.60 -24.56 2.98
CA GLN A 267 20.86 -25.04 4.33
C GLN A 267 21.52 -23.97 5.20
N GLN A 268 22.51 -23.24 4.68
CA GLN A 268 23.13 -22.11 5.39
C GLN A 268 22.10 -21.02 5.74
N ALA A 269 21.22 -20.65 4.81
CA ALA A 269 20.15 -19.70 5.07
C ALA A 269 19.21 -20.19 6.19
N VAL A 270 18.82 -21.46 6.18
CA VAL A 270 18.02 -22.07 7.25
C VAL A 270 18.75 -21.98 8.59
N ASP A 271 20.03 -22.35 8.63
CA ASP A 271 20.85 -22.34 9.84
C ASP A 271 20.97 -20.93 10.44
N MET A 272 21.16 -19.92 9.58
CA MET A 272 21.20 -18.52 10.01
C MET A 272 19.86 -18.04 10.59
N LEU A 273 18.74 -18.33 9.91
CA LEU A 273 17.42 -17.89 10.37
C LEU A 273 16.95 -18.63 11.64
N GLU A 274 17.41 -19.87 11.85
CA GLU A 274 17.23 -20.63 13.09
C GLU A 274 18.17 -20.19 14.23
N GLY A 275 19.08 -19.25 13.97
CA GLY A 275 20.02 -18.73 14.96
C GLY A 275 21.21 -19.66 15.26
N ARG A 276 21.45 -20.66 14.41
CA ARG A 276 22.64 -21.54 14.50
C ARG A 276 23.90 -20.85 13.98
N HIS A 277 23.74 -19.89 13.07
CA HIS A 277 24.79 -19.02 12.55
C HIS A 277 24.34 -17.55 12.52
N SER A 278 25.29 -16.61 12.50
CA SER A 278 25.00 -15.18 12.35
C SER A 278 24.73 -14.82 10.89
N LEU A 279 23.81 -13.87 10.68
CA LEU A 279 23.65 -13.20 9.38
C LEU A 279 24.84 -12.27 9.10
N PRO A 280 25.14 -11.97 7.82
CA PRO A 280 26.08 -10.90 7.45
C PRO A 280 25.72 -9.55 8.12
N LEU A 281 26.72 -8.73 8.43
CA LEU A 281 26.53 -7.49 9.21
C LEU A 281 25.60 -6.48 8.54
N TYR A 282 25.59 -6.44 7.21
CA TYR A 282 24.74 -5.55 6.43
C TYR A 282 23.29 -6.05 6.31
N LEU A 283 22.96 -7.26 6.76
CA LEU A 283 21.68 -7.91 6.51
C LEU A 283 20.88 -8.11 7.79
N ASP A 284 19.62 -7.68 7.77
CA ASP A 284 18.67 -7.83 8.86
C ASP A 284 17.41 -8.56 8.40
N VAL A 285 17.15 -9.71 9.01
CA VAL A 285 15.92 -10.49 8.84
C VAL A 285 15.20 -10.56 10.19
N PRO A 286 14.22 -9.68 10.43
CA PRO A 286 13.49 -9.61 11.69
C PRO A 286 12.83 -10.94 12.07
N GLN A 287 12.88 -11.29 13.36
CA GLN A 287 12.38 -12.57 13.87
C GLN A 287 10.93 -12.88 13.45
N VAL A 288 10.08 -11.85 13.41
CA VAL A 288 8.66 -11.97 13.04
C VAL A 288 8.43 -12.46 11.61
N TYR A 289 9.40 -12.25 10.71
CA TYR A 289 9.29 -12.63 9.31
C TYR A 289 10.00 -13.96 8.98
N ARG A 290 10.86 -14.45 9.88
CA ARG A 290 11.67 -15.66 9.63
C ARG A 290 10.82 -16.91 9.40
N ALA A 291 9.68 -17.04 10.07
CA ALA A 291 8.84 -18.24 9.96
C ALA A 291 8.32 -18.49 8.54
N GLY A 292 7.86 -17.44 7.85
CA GLY A 292 7.41 -17.54 6.45
C GLY A 292 8.56 -17.91 5.51
N ILE A 293 9.72 -17.25 5.66
CA ILE A 293 10.90 -17.50 4.85
C ILE A 293 11.45 -18.93 5.08
N LEU A 294 11.55 -19.37 6.33
CA LEU A 294 11.96 -20.72 6.70
C LEU A 294 11.05 -21.80 6.12
N THR A 295 9.73 -21.54 6.06
CA THR A 295 8.77 -22.46 5.46
C THR A 295 9.09 -22.72 4.00
N ILE A 296 9.41 -21.66 3.24
CA ILE A 296 9.81 -21.77 1.83
C ILE A 296 11.16 -22.48 1.68
N LEU A 297 12.19 -22.05 2.42
CA LEU A 297 13.53 -22.65 2.35
C LEU A 297 13.49 -24.16 2.62
N LYS A 298 12.77 -24.59 3.67
CA LYS A 298 12.61 -26.02 4.01
C LYS A 298 11.82 -26.78 2.95
N ALA A 299 10.82 -26.15 2.33
CA ALA A 299 10.08 -26.77 1.23
C ALA A 299 10.96 -27.00 -0.01
N TRP A 300 11.88 -26.09 -0.30
CA TRP A 300 12.89 -26.21 -1.35
C TRP A 300 13.94 -27.31 -1.10
N GLN A 301 14.17 -27.71 0.16
CA GLN A 301 15.08 -28.81 0.51
C GLN A 301 14.50 -30.21 0.26
N HIS A 302 13.17 -30.36 0.35
CA HIS A 302 12.57 -31.71 0.44
C HIS A 302 11.61 -32.04 -0.69
N ASN A 303 10.69 -31.14 -1.02
CA ASN A 303 9.45 -31.52 -1.72
C ASN A 303 9.26 -30.86 -3.09
N ALA A 304 9.98 -29.78 -3.39
CA ALA A 304 9.79 -29.01 -4.62
C ALA A 304 10.19 -29.81 -5.88
N SER A 305 11.42 -30.33 -5.94
CA SER A 305 11.91 -31.07 -7.12
C SER A 305 11.12 -32.35 -7.42
N ALA A 306 10.60 -33.02 -6.39
CA ALA A 306 9.78 -34.23 -6.56
C ALA A 306 8.43 -33.91 -7.26
N LYS A 307 7.85 -32.74 -6.98
CA LYS A 307 6.57 -32.29 -7.56
C LYS A 307 6.73 -31.67 -8.94
N PHE A 308 7.88 -31.06 -9.19
CA PHE A 308 8.23 -30.40 -10.44
C PHE A 308 9.49 -31.05 -11.00
N PRO A 309 9.40 -32.25 -11.61
CA PRO A 309 10.57 -32.91 -12.16
C PRO A 309 11.13 -32.12 -13.36
N ALA A 310 12.44 -32.19 -13.58
CA ALA A 310 13.14 -31.44 -14.63
C ALA A 310 12.52 -31.65 -16.02
N SER A 311 12.06 -32.88 -16.31
CA SER A 311 11.38 -33.22 -17.56
C SER A 311 10.06 -32.47 -17.79
N ARG A 312 9.33 -32.11 -16.73
CA ARG A 312 8.14 -31.25 -16.81
C ARG A 312 8.56 -29.82 -17.05
N MET A 313 9.40 -29.26 -16.17
CA MET A 313 9.83 -27.85 -16.22
C MET A 313 10.46 -27.50 -17.57
N ARG A 314 11.29 -28.39 -18.13
CA ARG A 314 11.88 -28.21 -19.46
C ARG A 314 10.84 -28.08 -20.57
N LYS A 315 9.78 -28.89 -20.53
CA LYS A 315 8.71 -28.83 -21.55
C LYS A 315 7.95 -27.51 -21.46
N GLU A 316 7.65 -27.07 -20.23
CA GLU A 316 6.97 -25.79 -19.96
C GLU A 316 7.80 -24.60 -20.48
N ILE A 317 9.13 -24.59 -20.26
CA ILE A 317 10.03 -23.56 -20.80
C ILE A 317 9.92 -23.49 -22.33
N VAL A 318 10.07 -24.63 -23.02
CA VAL A 318 10.01 -24.68 -24.49
C VAL A 318 8.63 -24.27 -25.02
N GLN A 319 7.56 -24.66 -24.32
CA GLN A 319 6.20 -24.25 -24.67
C GLN A 319 6.01 -22.74 -24.48
N GLN A 320 6.52 -22.16 -23.39
CA GLN A 320 6.46 -20.72 -23.16
C GLN A 320 7.21 -19.94 -24.25
N ARG A 321 8.43 -20.36 -24.61
CA ARG A 321 9.19 -19.69 -25.69
C ARG A 321 8.44 -19.70 -27.02
N LYS A 322 7.75 -20.79 -27.34
CA LYS A 322 6.88 -20.86 -28.54
C LYS A 322 5.66 -19.94 -28.45
N ARG A 323 5.04 -19.82 -27.27
CA ARG A 323 3.95 -18.87 -27.05
C ARG A 323 4.44 -17.43 -27.22
N ASP A 324 5.56 -17.09 -26.61
CA ASP A 324 6.16 -15.75 -26.72
C ASP A 324 6.51 -15.41 -28.18
N GLU A 325 7.00 -16.37 -28.97
CA GLU A 325 7.20 -16.20 -30.41
C GLU A 325 5.89 -15.93 -31.15
N MET A 326 4.85 -16.73 -30.89
CA MET A 326 3.52 -16.56 -31.50
C MET A 326 2.86 -15.22 -31.14
N ASP A 327 3.07 -14.75 -29.91
CA ASP A 327 2.53 -13.49 -29.39
C ASP A 327 3.37 -12.27 -29.79
N GLY A 328 4.49 -12.47 -30.50
CA GLY A 328 5.41 -11.40 -30.90
C GLY A 328 6.20 -10.78 -29.74
N LEU A 329 6.30 -11.50 -28.62
CA LEU A 329 7.02 -11.13 -27.40
C LEU A 329 8.45 -11.70 -27.35
N SER A 330 8.85 -12.49 -28.37
CA SER A 330 10.21 -13.03 -28.47
C SER A 330 11.27 -11.92 -28.59
N HIS A 331 12.37 -12.07 -27.85
CA HIS A 331 13.52 -11.18 -27.96
C HIS A 331 14.28 -11.46 -29.26
N LYS A 332 14.59 -10.40 -30.02
CA LYS A 332 15.46 -10.54 -31.20
C LYS A 332 16.90 -10.76 -30.74
N PRO A 333 17.56 -11.85 -31.14
CA PRO A 333 18.93 -12.13 -30.72
C PRO A 333 19.88 -11.01 -31.15
N VAL A 334 20.73 -10.57 -30.23
CA VAL A 334 22.01 -9.94 -30.58
C VAL A 334 22.81 -10.97 -31.39
N THR A 335 23.47 -10.54 -32.47
CA THR A 335 24.05 -11.43 -33.50
C THR A 335 24.96 -12.51 -32.90
N GLU A 336 25.73 -12.13 -31.89
CA GLU A 336 26.71 -12.93 -31.17
C GLU A 336 26.10 -14.06 -30.32
N TRP A 337 24.82 -13.93 -29.94
CA TRP A 337 24.12 -14.87 -29.07
C TRP A 337 23.13 -15.79 -29.79
N LYS A 338 22.97 -15.61 -31.10
CA LYS A 338 21.95 -16.29 -31.90
C LYS A 338 21.95 -17.81 -31.74
N ASP A 339 23.13 -18.42 -31.70
CA ASP A 339 23.26 -19.87 -31.59
C ASP A 339 22.92 -20.38 -30.17
N GLU A 340 23.31 -19.66 -29.12
CA GLU A 340 22.98 -19.98 -27.73
C GLU A 340 21.48 -19.81 -27.45
N GLN A 341 20.88 -18.73 -27.97
CA GLN A 341 19.45 -18.47 -27.85
C GLN A 341 18.62 -19.54 -28.57
N SER A 342 18.98 -19.86 -29.82
CA SER A 342 18.33 -20.91 -30.59
C SER A 342 18.43 -22.28 -29.91
N PHE A 343 19.58 -22.57 -29.29
CA PHE A 343 19.76 -23.79 -28.49
C PHE A 343 18.81 -23.84 -27.29
N TYR A 344 18.69 -22.75 -26.54
CA TYR A 344 17.78 -22.67 -25.39
C TYR A 344 16.31 -22.76 -25.79
N GLU A 345 15.89 -22.07 -26.86
CA GLU A 345 14.51 -22.13 -27.36
C GLU A 345 14.10 -23.55 -27.77
N GLN A 346 15.03 -24.33 -28.33
CA GLN A 346 14.78 -25.71 -28.75
C GLN A 346 14.80 -26.71 -27.59
N THR A 347 15.70 -26.52 -26.63
CA THR A 347 15.99 -27.53 -25.60
C THR A 347 15.41 -27.20 -24.23
N GLY A 348 15.25 -25.92 -23.90
CA GLY A 348 14.97 -25.39 -22.56
C GLY A 348 16.19 -25.37 -21.64
N VAL A 349 17.41 -25.52 -22.19
CA VAL A 349 18.66 -25.68 -21.44
C VAL A 349 19.55 -24.47 -21.67
N LEU A 350 19.92 -23.79 -20.58
CA LEU A 350 20.78 -22.61 -20.64
C LEU A 350 22.26 -23.06 -20.65
N PRO A 351 23.06 -22.73 -21.67
CA PRO A 351 24.45 -23.20 -21.76
C PRO A 351 25.39 -22.44 -20.81
N MET A 352 26.56 -23.03 -20.57
CA MET A 352 27.68 -22.41 -19.83
C MET A 352 28.82 -22.18 -20.80
N THR A 353 29.76 -21.30 -20.44
CA THR A 353 30.99 -21.16 -21.20
C THR A 353 31.95 -22.31 -20.91
N LYS A 354 32.80 -22.61 -21.89
CA LYS A 354 33.79 -23.71 -21.85
C LYS A 354 34.62 -23.81 -20.56
N PRO A 355 35.07 -22.70 -19.92
CA PRO A 355 35.77 -22.81 -18.63
C PRO A 355 34.96 -23.51 -17.53
N HIS A 356 33.63 -23.49 -17.62
CA HIS A 356 32.69 -24.04 -16.64
C HIS A 356 32.13 -25.42 -17.06
N ASP A 357 32.60 -25.99 -18.18
CA ASP A 357 32.14 -27.30 -18.67
C ASP A 357 32.38 -28.43 -17.67
N GLU A 358 33.37 -28.29 -16.79
CA GLU A 358 33.64 -29.27 -15.74
C GLU A 358 32.47 -29.46 -14.76
N PHE A 359 31.52 -28.51 -14.72
CA PHE A 359 30.33 -28.61 -13.88
C PHE A 359 29.20 -29.41 -14.52
N TYR A 360 29.29 -29.71 -15.82
CA TYR A 360 28.41 -30.66 -16.49
C TYR A 360 28.79 -32.11 -16.23
N GLU A 361 27.82 -33.00 -16.45
CA GLU A 361 28.04 -34.43 -16.62
C GLU A 361 29.02 -34.67 -17.76
N GLU A 362 29.98 -35.57 -17.56
CA GLU A 362 31.06 -35.87 -18.52
C GLU A 362 30.54 -36.15 -19.95
N ARG A 363 29.35 -36.77 -20.05
CA ARG A 363 28.69 -37.14 -21.31
C ARG A 363 28.18 -35.96 -22.15
N ILE A 364 27.96 -34.78 -21.56
CA ILE A 364 27.47 -33.59 -22.28
C ILE A 364 28.49 -32.45 -22.36
N ARG A 365 29.68 -32.62 -21.79
CA ARG A 365 30.78 -31.65 -21.90
C ARG A 365 31.17 -31.40 -23.36
N GLY A 366 31.46 -30.15 -23.71
CA GLY A 366 31.78 -29.74 -25.08
C GLY A 366 30.61 -29.75 -26.07
N THR A 367 29.41 -30.21 -25.67
CA THR A 367 28.26 -30.28 -26.59
C THR A 367 27.73 -28.91 -26.98
N PHE A 368 27.99 -27.89 -26.15
CA PHE A 368 27.50 -26.52 -26.30
C PHE A 368 28.47 -25.60 -27.08
N ASP A 369 29.62 -26.13 -27.49
CA ASP A 369 30.67 -25.40 -28.24
C ASP A 369 30.58 -25.60 -29.77
N ASP A 370 29.75 -26.54 -30.24
CA ASP A 370 29.61 -26.86 -31.67
C ASP A 370 28.51 -26.02 -32.37
N SER A 371 28.79 -25.54 -33.60
CA SER A 371 27.83 -24.91 -34.53
C SER A 371 26.63 -25.84 -34.85
N PRO A 372 25.46 -25.32 -35.29
CA PRO A 372 24.14 -25.72 -34.80
C PRO A 372 24.01 -27.22 -34.63
N ALA A 373 23.84 -27.61 -33.36
CA ALA A 373 23.92 -28.99 -32.91
C ALA A 373 23.09 -29.95 -33.78
N ASP A 374 23.73 -31.05 -34.18
CA ASP A 374 23.07 -32.22 -34.74
C ASP A 374 21.84 -32.59 -33.89
N GLN A 375 20.69 -32.81 -34.53
CA GLN A 375 19.45 -33.22 -33.89
C GLN A 375 19.62 -34.48 -33.01
N ALA A 376 20.58 -35.35 -33.34
CA ALA A 376 20.94 -36.49 -32.49
C ALA A 376 21.61 -36.04 -31.17
N LYS A 377 22.52 -35.06 -31.22
CA LYS A 377 23.17 -34.47 -30.04
C LYS A 377 22.16 -33.73 -29.15
N LEU A 378 21.26 -32.95 -29.74
CA LEU A 378 20.19 -32.27 -29.00
C LEU A 378 19.30 -33.26 -28.23
N LYS A 379 18.90 -34.37 -28.88
CA LYS A 379 18.13 -35.43 -28.23
C LYS A 379 18.89 -36.08 -27.08
N ALA A 380 20.20 -36.29 -27.22
CA ALA A 380 21.04 -36.84 -26.16
C ALA A 380 21.11 -35.91 -24.95
N VAL A 381 21.35 -34.60 -25.16
CA VAL A 381 21.34 -33.59 -24.09
C VAL A 381 19.98 -33.56 -23.40
N VAL A 382 18.89 -33.46 -24.17
CA VAL A 382 17.52 -33.44 -23.60
C VAL A 382 17.23 -34.70 -22.79
N SER A 383 17.69 -35.88 -23.22
CA SER A 383 17.54 -37.12 -22.48
C SER A 383 18.24 -37.07 -21.12
N ILE A 384 19.48 -36.58 -21.10
CA ILE A 384 20.27 -36.45 -19.86
C ILE A 384 19.64 -35.42 -18.94
N VAL A 385 19.28 -34.22 -19.44
CA VAL A 385 18.62 -33.18 -18.64
C VAL A 385 17.29 -33.67 -18.05
N ASN A 386 16.47 -34.39 -18.82
CA ASN A 386 15.19 -34.88 -18.31
C ASN A 386 15.32 -35.91 -17.18
N THR A 387 16.46 -36.61 -17.10
CA THR A 387 16.66 -37.76 -16.20
C THR A 387 17.59 -37.46 -15.04
N GLU A 388 18.59 -36.60 -15.24
CA GLU A 388 19.67 -36.38 -14.29
C GLU A 388 19.65 -34.97 -13.70
N TRP A 389 19.27 -33.93 -14.47
CA TRP A 389 19.26 -32.56 -13.96
C TRP A 389 18.16 -32.31 -12.92
N ALA A 390 18.39 -31.28 -12.11
CA ALA A 390 17.45 -30.86 -11.09
C ALA A 390 16.68 -29.61 -11.52
N THR A 391 15.46 -29.51 -11.01
CA THR A 391 14.70 -28.26 -11.06
C THR A 391 15.34 -27.26 -10.10
N ASN A 392 15.56 -26.05 -10.60
CA ASN A 392 15.91 -24.93 -9.75
C ASN A 392 14.70 -24.59 -8.87
N VAL A 393 14.78 -25.00 -7.61
CA VAL A 393 13.69 -24.89 -6.65
C VAL A 393 13.33 -23.44 -6.33
N THR A 394 14.23 -22.48 -6.54
CA THR A 394 13.93 -21.06 -6.30
C THR A 394 12.97 -20.45 -7.33
N PHE A 395 12.64 -21.18 -8.40
CA PHE A 395 11.59 -20.81 -9.37
C PHE A 395 10.22 -21.37 -9.02
N VAL A 396 10.11 -22.12 -7.92
CA VAL A 396 8.88 -22.79 -7.50
C VAL A 396 8.43 -22.17 -6.19
N ASP A 397 7.25 -21.54 -6.18
CA ASP A 397 6.54 -21.29 -4.91
C ASP A 397 5.61 -22.48 -4.63
N PRO A 398 5.90 -23.29 -3.60
CA PRO A 398 5.08 -24.41 -3.20
C PRO A 398 3.64 -24.00 -2.87
N GLU A 399 3.40 -22.86 -2.24
CA GLU A 399 2.04 -22.44 -1.84
C GLU A 399 1.21 -22.01 -3.06
N TRP A 400 1.82 -21.24 -3.96
CA TRP A 400 1.19 -20.84 -5.22
C TRP A 400 0.92 -22.01 -6.16
N LEU A 401 1.91 -22.87 -6.39
CA LEU A 401 1.88 -23.91 -7.43
C LEU A 401 1.26 -25.24 -6.98
N ILE A 402 1.32 -25.58 -5.69
CA ILE A 402 0.81 -26.86 -5.14
C ILE A 402 -0.64 -26.72 -4.63
N SER A 403 -1.22 -25.52 -4.63
CA SER A 403 -2.59 -25.31 -4.15
C SER A 403 -3.54 -26.36 -4.76
N PRO A 404 -4.34 -27.11 -3.95
CA PRO A 404 -5.16 -28.25 -4.41
C PRO A 404 -6.16 -27.96 -5.54
N MET A 405 -6.28 -26.71 -5.96
CA MET A 405 -7.18 -26.24 -7.00
C MET A 405 -6.49 -25.93 -8.33
N ASN A 406 -5.17 -26.11 -8.38
CA ASN A 406 -4.39 -25.96 -9.59
C ASN A 406 -4.48 -27.18 -10.53
N GLY A 407 -5.31 -28.18 -10.19
CA GLY A 407 -5.29 -29.46 -10.90
C GLY A 407 -3.90 -30.11 -10.90
N ALA A 408 -3.75 -31.27 -11.55
CA ALA A 408 -2.43 -31.84 -11.80
C ALA A 408 -1.68 -31.14 -12.96
N ASP A 409 -2.42 -30.35 -13.76
CA ASP A 409 -2.03 -29.88 -15.11
C ASP A 409 -1.86 -28.35 -15.24
N ILE A 410 -1.63 -27.59 -14.16
CA ILE A 410 -1.28 -26.17 -14.33
C ILE A 410 0.04 -26.02 -15.10
N GLU A 411 -0.03 -25.25 -16.19
CA GLU A 411 1.13 -24.75 -16.91
C GLU A 411 1.96 -23.87 -15.97
N VAL A 412 3.27 -24.11 -15.93
CA VAL A 412 4.18 -23.28 -15.13
C VAL A 412 4.71 -22.19 -16.05
N ASP A 413 4.33 -20.94 -15.78
CA ASP A 413 4.77 -19.83 -16.59
C ASP A 413 6.22 -19.44 -16.24
N PHE A 414 7.04 -19.23 -17.29
CA PHE A 414 8.41 -18.74 -17.20
C PHE A 414 8.57 -17.54 -18.13
N PRO A 415 7.99 -16.39 -17.79
CA PRO A 415 7.95 -15.22 -18.68
C PRO A 415 9.33 -14.54 -18.83
N SER A 416 10.34 -14.98 -18.07
CA SER A 416 11.70 -14.43 -18.14
C SER A 416 12.47 -14.96 -19.34
N ASP A 417 13.05 -14.03 -20.09
CA ASP A 417 14.01 -14.29 -21.16
C ASP A 417 15.42 -13.90 -20.68
N PRO A 418 16.36 -14.88 -20.56
CA PRO A 418 17.73 -14.60 -20.11
C PRO A 418 18.49 -13.59 -20.98
N TRP A 419 18.27 -13.58 -22.29
CA TRP A 419 18.94 -12.65 -23.20
C TRP A 419 18.40 -11.25 -23.05
N ARG A 420 17.09 -11.13 -22.82
CA ARG A 420 16.49 -9.84 -22.49
C ARG A 420 17.07 -9.25 -21.21
N PHE A 421 17.24 -10.08 -20.18
CA PHE A 421 17.89 -9.62 -18.95
C PHE A 421 19.31 -9.12 -19.23
N ALA A 422 20.12 -9.86 -20.00
CA ALA A 422 21.47 -9.42 -20.37
C ALA A 422 21.46 -8.12 -21.18
N THR A 423 20.57 -7.97 -22.18
CA THR A 423 20.40 -6.71 -22.91
C THR A 423 20.03 -5.56 -21.97
N SER A 424 19.17 -5.80 -20.97
CA SER A 424 18.81 -4.77 -19.98
C SER A 424 19.98 -4.35 -19.08
N LEU A 425 20.97 -5.23 -18.85
CA LEU A 425 22.20 -4.88 -18.14
C LEU A 425 23.11 -3.97 -18.98
N MET A 426 23.14 -4.17 -20.30
CA MET A 426 23.85 -3.27 -21.22
C MET A 426 23.21 -1.89 -21.23
N GLU A 427 21.87 -1.83 -21.29
CA GLU A 427 21.10 -0.59 -21.19
C GLU A 427 21.33 0.15 -19.86
N SER A 428 21.58 -0.57 -18.77
CA SER A 428 21.88 0.00 -17.45
C SER A 428 23.35 0.44 -17.26
N GLY A 429 24.17 0.38 -18.31
CA GLY A 429 25.56 0.87 -18.33
C GLY A 429 26.63 -0.19 -18.07
N THR A 430 26.28 -1.48 -18.05
CA THR A 430 27.27 -2.56 -17.99
C THR A 430 28.06 -2.61 -19.29
N SER A 431 29.39 -2.58 -19.22
CA SER A 431 30.25 -2.47 -20.41
C SER A 431 30.03 -3.63 -21.39
N GLU A 432 29.67 -3.31 -22.63
CA GLU A 432 29.67 -4.29 -23.73
C GLU A 432 31.11 -4.74 -24.01
N THR A 433 31.32 -6.05 -24.07
CA THR A 433 32.57 -6.62 -24.59
C THR A 433 32.23 -7.49 -25.78
N PRO A 434 32.60 -7.10 -27.01
CA PRO A 434 32.30 -7.87 -28.22
C PRO A 434 32.79 -9.32 -28.11
N GLY A 435 31.94 -10.27 -28.50
CA GLY A 435 32.27 -11.70 -28.52
C GLY A 435 32.06 -12.46 -27.20
N ARG A 436 31.54 -11.83 -26.13
CA ARG A 436 31.18 -12.55 -24.89
C ARG A 436 29.88 -13.35 -25.05
N ARG A 437 29.87 -14.55 -24.49
CA ARG A 437 28.65 -15.37 -24.33
C ARG A 437 27.78 -14.85 -23.16
N LEU A 438 26.52 -15.27 -23.11
CA LEU A 438 25.54 -14.81 -22.11
C LEU A 438 26.07 -14.89 -20.66
N MET A 439 26.64 -16.04 -20.27
CA MET A 439 27.15 -16.26 -18.92
C MET A 439 28.30 -15.31 -18.55
N GLU A 440 29.21 -14.98 -19.47
CA GLU A 440 30.33 -14.08 -19.19
C GLU A 440 29.87 -12.64 -18.96
N HIS A 441 28.78 -12.24 -19.60
CA HIS A 441 28.20 -10.92 -19.41
C HIS A 441 27.51 -10.83 -18.04
N VAL A 442 26.65 -11.80 -17.71
CA VAL A 442 25.91 -11.84 -16.45
C VAL A 442 26.83 -12.04 -15.25
N ASN A 443 27.85 -12.92 -15.37
CA ASN A 443 28.81 -13.16 -14.28
C ASN A 443 29.68 -11.94 -13.98
N GLN A 444 30.00 -11.12 -14.99
CA GLN A 444 30.71 -9.86 -14.74
C GLN A 444 29.89 -8.95 -13.85
N TRP A 445 28.61 -8.76 -14.18
CA TRP A 445 27.71 -7.94 -13.36
C TRP A 445 27.59 -8.46 -11.93
N PHE A 446 27.42 -9.78 -11.73
CA PHE A 446 27.40 -10.35 -10.39
C PHE A 446 28.73 -10.22 -9.63
N THR A 447 29.87 -10.29 -10.35
CA THR A 447 31.19 -10.04 -9.74
C THR A 447 31.29 -8.61 -9.25
N ASP A 448 30.80 -7.64 -10.03
CA ASP A 448 30.78 -6.24 -9.66
C ASP A 448 29.84 -5.98 -8.46
N VAL A 449 28.67 -6.65 -8.43
CA VAL A 449 27.71 -6.57 -7.31
C VAL A 449 28.32 -7.18 -6.03
N ALA A 450 28.97 -8.34 -6.13
CA ALA A 450 29.64 -8.98 -5.00
C ALA A 450 30.76 -8.10 -4.42
N ALA A 451 31.56 -7.47 -5.30
CA ALA A 451 32.57 -6.50 -4.89
C ALA A 451 31.95 -5.26 -4.22
N ALA A 452 30.80 -4.78 -4.73
CA ALA A 452 30.07 -3.67 -4.12
C ALA A 452 29.55 -4.02 -2.72
N ILE A 453 28.97 -5.21 -2.52
CA ILE A 453 28.50 -5.68 -1.20
C ILE A 453 29.67 -5.72 -0.21
N ALA A 454 30.79 -6.34 -0.59
CA ALA A 454 31.98 -6.41 0.27
C ALA A 454 32.54 -5.01 0.63
N GLN A 455 32.52 -4.07 -0.32
CA GLN A 455 32.94 -2.70 -0.08
C GLN A 455 31.99 -1.95 0.88
N LEU A 456 30.68 -2.17 0.75
CA LEU A 456 29.64 -1.41 1.41
C LEU A 456 29.15 -2.02 2.73
N GLU A 457 29.67 -3.19 3.13
CA GLU A 457 29.23 -3.96 4.32
C GLU A 457 29.05 -3.10 5.58
N ARG A 458 29.87 -2.06 5.76
CA ARG A 458 29.86 -1.21 6.96
C ARG A 458 28.98 0.03 6.85
N CYS A 459 28.56 0.42 5.65
CA CYS A 459 27.75 1.63 5.43
C CYS A 459 26.34 1.34 4.93
N VAL A 460 26.03 0.11 4.53
CA VAL A 460 24.70 -0.32 4.09
C VAL A 460 24.07 -1.28 5.10
N LYS A 461 22.78 -1.08 5.38
CA LYS A 461 21.90 -2.04 6.05
C LYS A 461 20.75 -2.39 5.09
N ILE A 462 20.50 -3.67 4.86
CA ILE A 462 19.39 -4.23 4.09
C ILE A 462 18.44 -4.92 5.08
N GLU A 463 17.20 -4.47 5.14
CA GLU A 463 16.17 -4.96 6.06
C GLU A 463 15.04 -5.64 5.30
N PHE A 464 14.73 -6.88 5.67
CA PHE A 464 13.68 -7.68 5.05
C PHE A 464 12.34 -7.44 5.73
N CYS A 465 11.28 -7.23 4.94
CA CYS A 465 9.92 -7.09 5.41
C CYS A 465 8.94 -7.97 4.61
N VAL A 466 8.31 -8.94 5.27
CA VAL A 466 7.23 -9.73 4.65
C VAL A 466 5.89 -9.06 4.95
N GLY A 467 5.14 -8.69 3.92
CA GLY A 467 3.74 -8.28 4.06
C GLY A 467 3.24 -7.33 2.98
N ASP A 468 1.95 -7.00 3.08
CA ASP A 468 1.32 -5.99 2.24
C ASP A 468 1.97 -4.61 2.46
N ILE A 469 2.40 -3.98 1.37
CA ILE A 469 3.12 -2.71 1.42
C ILE A 469 2.31 -1.59 2.08
N THR A 470 0.99 -1.54 1.89
CA THR A 470 0.18 -0.48 2.53
C THR A 470 0.13 -0.63 4.04
N SER A 471 0.13 -1.87 4.52
CA SER A 471 0.20 -2.20 5.95
C SER A 471 1.57 -1.88 6.53
N VAL A 472 2.66 -2.18 5.81
CA VAL A 472 4.03 -1.81 6.22
C VAL A 472 4.20 -0.30 6.29
N LEU A 473 3.82 0.44 5.24
CA LEU A 473 3.92 1.89 5.18
C LEU A 473 3.08 2.58 6.27
N GLU A 474 1.87 2.08 6.56
CA GLU A 474 1.04 2.63 7.63
C GLU A 474 1.64 2.37 9.02
N GLN A 475 2.26 1.19 9.24
CA GLN A 475 3.01 0.92 10.47
C GLN A 475 4.23 1.82 10.61
N VAL A 476 4.99 2.05 9.53
CA VAL A 476 6.11 3.00 9.49
C VAL A 476 5.62 4.40 9.88
N ARG A 477 4.53 4.86 9.27
CA ARG A 477 3.95 6.19 9.48
C ARG A 477 3.63 6.45 10.94
N TYR A 478 3.04 5.47 11.62
CA TYR A 478 2.70 5.59 13.02
C TYR A 478 3.81 5.15 13.96
N GLY A 479 4.95 4.73 13.39
CA GLY A 479 6.08 4.18 14.11
C GLY A 479 5.62 3.07 15.02
N ILE A 480 4.97 2.03 14.48
CA ILE A 480 4.46 0.84 15.18
C ILE A 480 4.80 -0.47 14.46
N VAL A 481 5.81 -0.43 13.59
CA VAL A 481 6.36 -1.64 12.97
C VAL A 481 6.81 -2.58 14.09
N GLY A 482 6.07 -3.68 14.29
CA GLY A 482 6.04 -4.40 15.57
C GLY A 482 7.40 -4.88 16.08
N TYR A 483 8.29 -5.32 15.19
CA TYR A 483 9.63 -5.79 15.56
C TYR A 483 10.63 -4.65 15.86
N ARG A 484 10.48 -3.48 15.20
CA ARG A 484 11.36 -2.31 15.41
C ARG A 484 11.20 -1.70 16.82
N HIS A 485 10.09 -1.99 17.51
CA HIS A 485 9.87 -1.58 18.90
C HIS A 485 10.49 -2.51 19.93
N GLN A 486 10.58 -3.81 19.64
CA GLN A 486 11.13 -4.80 20.57
C GLN A 486 12.65 -4.58 20.76
N GLU A 487 13.35 -4.12 19.72
CA GLU A 487 14.78 -3.77 19.79
C GLU A 487 15.03 -2.46 20.56
N ASN A 488 14.10 -1.50 20.50
CA ASN A 488 14.21 -0.22 21.21
C ASN A 488 13.92 -0.34 22.73
N ALA A 489 13.05 -1.27 23.14
CA ALA A 489 12.76 -1.51 24.55
C ALA A 489 13.94 -2.15 25.32
N ALA A 490 14.85 -2.85 24.63
CA ALA A 490 16.05 -3.40 25.24
C ALA A 490 17.11 -2.34 25.61
N ILE A 491 17.03 -1.14 25.03
CA ILE A 491 18.02 -0.06 25.19
C ILE A 491 17.47 1.13 26.02
N ALA A 492 16.15 1.21 26.23
CA ALA A 492 15.53 2.28 27.00
C ALA A 492 15.65 2.08 28.53
N ARG A 493 16.79 2.50 29.12
CA ARG A 493 16.76 2.99 30.51
C ARG A 493 15.91 4.26 30.58
N PRO A 494 15.17 4.51 31.68
CA PRO A 494 14.23 5.62 31.76
C PRO A 494 14.98 6.96 31.70
N VAL A 495 14.86 7.66 30.57
CA VAL A 495 15.37 9.04 30.45
C VAL A 495 14.44 9.94 31.26
N GLN A 496 14.89 10.29 32.46
CA GLN A 496 14.38 11.44 33.18
C GLN A 496 14.53 12.69 32.30
N SER A 497 13.47 13.49 32.28
CA SER A 497 13.39 14.80 31.66
C SER A 497 14.64 15.64 31.94
N TYR A 498 15.33 16.10 30.90
CA TYR A 498 16.28 17.21 31.04
C TYR A 498 15.95 18.35 30.10
N ASN A 499 15.71 19.48 30.76
CA ASN A 499 15.59 20.81 30.21
C ASN A 499 16.83 21.24 29.44
N THR A 500 16.58 22.11 28.48
CA THR A 500 17.51 22.96 27.76
C THR A 500 18.62 23.56 28.63
N ARG A 501 19.88 23.37 28.23
CA ARG A 501 20.91 24.42 28.22
C ARG A 501 22.11 24.03 27.37
N THR A 502 22.43 24.92 26.44
CA THR A 502 23.71 25.06 25.75
C THR A 502 24.87 25.08 26.72
N ASP A 503 25.90 24.26 26.47
CA ASP A 503 27.28 24.59 26.83
C ASP A 503 28.24 24.06 25.76
N MET A 504 28.96 24.98 25.13
CA MET A 504 30.12 24.72 24.30
C MET A 504 31.33 24.55 25.22
N THR A 505 32.05 23.45 25.10
CA THR A 505 33.42 23.33 25.62
C THR A 505 34.35 22.91 24.48
N VAL A 506 35.26 23.82 24.14
CA VAL A 506 36.42 23.57 23.28
C VAL A 506 37.51 22.98 24.17
N ASN A 507 38.06 21.82 23.80
CA ASN A 507 39.31 21.34 24.36
C ASN A 507 40.47 21.59 23.40
N SER A 508 41.54 22.08 24.01
CA SER A 508 42.84 22.39 23.45
C SER A 508 43.66 21.11 23.29
N GLU A 509 43.88 20.67 22.06
CA GLU A 509 45.11 20.01 21.58
C GLU A 509 44.90 19.59 20.12
N GLY A 510 45.61 20.24 19.20
CA GLY A 510 45.47 20.07 17.76
C GLY A 510 46.06 18.77 17.24
N ALA A 511 45.30 17.67 17.31
CA ALA A 511 45.54 16.46 16.54
C ALA A 511 44.20 15.91 16.01
N LEU A 512 44.09 15.81 14.68
CA LEU A 512 42.97 15.17 13.98
C LEU A 512 43.19 13.65 13.99
N ASP A 513 42.83 12.98 15.08
CA ASP A 513 42.53 11.55 15.04
C ASP A 513 41.05 11.40 14.66
N ARG A 514 40.81 10.99 13.41
CA ARG A 514 39.49 10.52 12.97
C ARG A 514 39.23 9.17 13.63
N GLU A 515 38.71 9.18 14.85
CA GLU A 515 38.08 7.99 15.43
C GLU A 515 36.88 7.61 14.55
N LEU A 516 37.00 6.45 13.89
CA LEU A 516 35.88 5.77 13.24
C LEU A 516 34.81 5.47 14.30
N PRO A 517 33.51 5.66 13.99
CA PRO A 517 32.45 5.47 14.97
C PRO A 517 32.47 4.03 15.49
N SER A 518 32.53 3.91 16.82
CA SER A 518 32.51 2.63 17.53
C SER A 518 31.23 1.86 17.21
N SER A 519 31.26 0.53 17.33
CA SER A 519 30.13 -0.37 17.04
C SER A 519 28.83 -0.03 17.78
N ASN A 520 28.88 0.78 18.84
CA ASN A 520 27.72 1.19 19.63
C ASN A 520 26.98 2.43 19.10
N GLU A 521 27.48 3.14 18.08
CA GLU A 521 26.71 4.18 17.37
C GLU A 521 25.84 3.62 16.22
N ARG A 522 25.90 2.30 15.99
CA ARG A 522 25.08 1.59 14.99
C ARG A 522 23.68 1.21 15.48
N ASP A 523 23.38 1.42 16.76
CA ASP A 523 22.04 1.38 17.35
C ASP A 523 21.41 2.81 17.21
N ASN A 524 20.15 3.10 16.90
CA ASN A 524 18.95 2.29 17.08
C ASN A 524 17.66 2.92 16.46
N GLU A 525 17.70 3.57 15.31
CA GLU A 525 16.45 4.10 14.73
C GLU A 525 16.27 3.70 13.28
N ALA A 526 15.56 2.59 13.10
CA ALA A 526 14.99 2.21 11.83
C ALA A 526 14.12 3.36 11.26
N PRO A 527 14.15 3.57 9.92
CA PRO A 527 13.59 4.77 9.31
C PRO A 527 12.07 4.87 9.50
N ARG A 528 11.62 6.06 9.93
CA ARG A 528 10.19 6.45 9.97
C ARG A 528 9.76 7.22 8.72
N VAL A 529 10.73 7.68 7.95
CA VAL A 529 10.56 8.39 6.68
C VAL A 529 11.69 7.95 5.75
N TYR A 530 11.40 7.88 4.45
CA TYR A 530 12.32 7.43 3.42
C TYR A 530 12.61 8.57 2.45
N ASP A 531 13.84 8.62 1.97
CA ASP A 531 14.23 9.54 0.90
C ASP A 531 13.53 9.17 -0.40
N ARG A 532 13.52 7.86 -0.74
CA ARG A 532 12.87 7.37 -1.96
C ARG A 532 12.20 6.02 -1.75
N ILE A 533 11.04 5.85 -2.37
CA ILE A 533 10.23 4.62 -2.30
C ILE A 533 9.87 4.15 -3.71
N HIS A 534 10.28 2.95 -4.08
CA HIS A 534 9.91 2.29 -5.32
C HIS A 534 8.76 1.30 -5.08
N LEU A 535 7.60 1.54 -5.68
CA LEU A 535 6.38 0.74 -5.50
C LEU A 535 6.12 -0.27 -6.62
N SER A 536 7.01 -0.36 -7.63
CA SER A 536 6.80 -1.23 -8.80
C SER A 536 5.44 -0.96 -9.47
N ASN A 537 4.77 -1.99 -9.97
CA ASN A 537 3.40 -1.97 -10.48
C ASN A 537 2.34 -2.33 -9.42
N ILE A 538 2.72 -2.47 -8.14
CA ILE A 538 1.79 -2.82 -7.05
C ILE A 538 0.53 -1.94 -7.04
N PRO A 539 0.60 -0.61 -7.25
CA PRO A 539 -0.59 0.24 -7.22
C PRO A 539 -1.74 -0.26 -8.11
N ASP A 540 -1.47 -0.92 -9.22
CA ASP A 540 -2.51 -1.46 -10.12
C ASP A 540 -3.45 -2.46 -9.43
N TYR A 541 -2.97 -3.14 -8.39
CA TYR A 541 -3.69 -4.18 -7.66
C TYR A 541 -4.44 -3.66 -6.44
N ILE A 542 -3.97 -2.56 -5.85
CA ILE A 542 -4.41 -2.11 -4.52
C ILE A 542 -5.17 -0.77 -4.51
N GLY A 543 -5.37 -0.13 -5.66
CA GLY A 543 -6.18 1.10 -5.78
C GLY A 543 -5.44 2.31 -6.34
N GLY A 544 -4.39 2.06 -7.12
CA GLY A 544 -3.64 3.01 -7.91
C GLY A 544 -3.10 4.19 -7.10
N SER A 545 -3.17 5.38 -7.70
CA SER A 545 -2.63 6.61 -7.10
C SER A 545 -3.15 6.89 -5.70
N LEU A 546 -4.38 6.47 -5.36
CA LEU A 546 -4.93 6.70 -4.02
C LEU A 546 -4.02 6.07 -2.96
N THR A 547 -3.65 4.81 -3.15
CA THR A 547 -2.82 4.09 -2.16
C THR A 547 -1.42 4.65 -2.08
N SER A 548 -0.79 4.95 -3.22
CA SER A 548 0.51 5.62 -3.26
C SER A 548 0.50 6.92 -2.46
N PHE A 549 -0.55 7.74 -2.61
CA PHE A 549 -0.66 9.04 -1.95
C PHE A 549 -1.07 8.96 -0.48
N LEU A 550 -1.89 7.97 -0.09
CA LEU A 550 -2.32 7.81 1.30
C LEU A 550 -1.26 7.17 2.19
N TYR A 551 -0.44 6.27 1.65
CA TYR A 551 0.48 5.47 2.45
C TYR A 551 1.95 5.82 2.23
N ALA A 552 2.40 6.03 0.99
CA ALA A 552 3.83 6.22 0.71
C ALA A 552 4.25 7.69 0.83
N ILE A 553 3.48 8.63 0.27
CA ILE A 553 3.79 10.07 0.37
C ILE A 553 3.98 10.56 1.82
N PRO A 554 3.12 10.21 2.80
CA PRO A 554 3.27 10.70 4.16
C PRO A 554 4.53 10.20 4.90
N VAL A 555 5.16 9.13 4.40
CA VAL A 555 6.43 8.59 4.92
C VAL A 555 7.59 8.84 3.97
N THR A 556 7.44 9.78 3.03
CA THR A 556 8.52 10.24 2.15
C THR A 556 9.03 11.60 2.65
N GLN A 557 10.35 11.77 2.64
CA GLN A 557 11.01 13.02 2.96
C GLN A 557 10.52 14.17 2.07
N LEU A 558 10.54 15.39 2.61
CA LEU A 558 10.29 16.59 1.82
C LEU A 558 11.55 16.95 1.00
N GLY A 559 11.33 17.56 -0.17
CA GLY A 559 12.36 18.10 -1.05
C GLY A 559 12.43 17.42 -2.42
N ASP A 560 13.10 18.07 -3.36
CA ASP A 560 13.07 17.68 -4.77
C ASP A 560 13.86 16.40 -5.06
N SER A 561 14.84 16.05 -4.22
CA SER A 561 15.62 14.80 -4.33
C SER A 561 14.88 13.58 -3.77
N SER A 562 13.74 13.79 -3.10
CA SER A 562 12.94 12.75 -2.43
C SER A 562 11.61 12.53 -3.15
N TYR A 563 11.28 11.26 -3.42
CA TYR A 563 10.10 10.91 -4.21
C TYR A 563 9.64 9.48 -4.00
N ILE A 564 8.39 9.22 -4.34
CA ILE A 564 7.91 7.85 -4.59
C ILE A 564 7.83 7.62 -6.10
N THR A 565 8.04 6.37 -6.52
CA THR A 565 7.90 5.99 -7.93
C THR A 565 7.12 4.70 -8.12
N SER A 566 6.34 4.64 -9.19
CA SER A 566 5.54 3.47 -9.57
C SER A 566 5.22 3.49 -11.07
N THR A 567 4.81 2.34 -11.60
CA THR A 567 4.35 2.17 -12.98
C THR A 567 2.99 1.46 -13.04
N CYS A 568 2.37 1.41 -14.21
CA CYS A 568 1.15 0.66 -14.50
C CYS A 568 1.45 -0.37 -15.60
N LEU A 569 1.39 -1.65 -15.25
CA LEU A 569 1.69 -2.78 -16.14
C LEU A 569 0.56 -3.80 -16.21
N ARG A 570 -0.34 -3.82 -15.22
CA ARG A 570 -1.45 -4.77 -15.19
C ARG A 570 -2.58 -4.40 -16.15
N ASN A 571 -2.87 -3.12 -16.30
CA ASN A 571 -3.99 -2.60 -17.10
C ASN A 571 -3.65 -1.36 -17.97
N PRO A 572 -2.41 -1.23 -18.52
CA PRO A 572 -2.02 -0.04 -19.26
C PRO A 572 -2.87 0.31 -20.49
N PRO A 573 -3.41 -0.64 -21.29
CA PRO A 573 -4.22 -0.30 -22.46
C PRO A 573 -5.51 0.45 -22.11
N ARG A 574 -5.96 0.39 -20.86
CA ARG A 574 -7.18 1.05 -20.41
C ARG A 574 -6.99 2.56 -20.22
N PHE A 575 -5.76 3.04 -20.09
CA PHE A 575 -5.47 4.44 -19.73
C PHE A 575 -4.83 5.23 -20.88
N LYS A 576 -5.60 6.18 -21.39
CA LYS A 576 -5.18 7.09 -22.48
C LYS A 576 -4.20 8.18 -22.01
N SER A 577 -4.12 8.44 -20.70
CA SER A 577 -3.28 9.49 -20.12
C SER A 577 -3.16 9.33 -18.59
N PRO A 578 -2.22 10.03 -17.93
CA PRO A 578 -2.15 10.07 -16.46
C PRO A 578 -3.40 10.64 -15.82
N ALA A 579 -4.01 11.65 -16.44
CA ALA A 579 -5.29 12.19 -15.99
C ALA A 579 -6.41 11.13 -16.01
N HIS A 580 -6.40 10.20 -16.98
CA HIS A 580 -7.35 9.09 -17.03
C HIS A 580 -7.10 8.08 -15.91
N TYR A 581 -5.82 7.75 -15.62
CA TYR A 581 -5.44 6.90 -14.48
C TYR A 581 -5.89 7.50 -13.14
N HIS A 582 -5.64 8.79 -12.92
CA HIS A 582 -6.09 9.47 -11.72
C HIS A 582 -7.62 9.59 -11.65
N SER A 583 -8.28 9.86 -12.77
CA SER A 583 -9.74 9.86 -12.82
C SER A 583 -10.31 8.54 -12.30
N GLU A 584 -9.75 7.41 -12.75
CA GLU A 584 -10.13 6.10 -12.23
C GLU A 584 -9.85 5.96 -10.74
N TYR A 585 -8.60 6.10 -10.28
CA TYR A 585 -8.27 5.69 -8.91
C TYR A 585 -8.62 6.71 -7.81
N ILE A 586 -8.69 8.00 -8.12
CA ILE A 586 -8.94 9.07 -7.14
C ILE A 586 -10.13 9.98 -7.49
N GLY A 587 -10.66 9.91 -8.73
CA GLY A 587 -11.76 10.79 -9.15
C GLY A 587 -11.37 12.26 -9.30
N LEU A 588 -10.07 12.54 -9.49
CA LEU A 588 -9.46 13.84 -9.74
C LEU A 588 -8.52 13.71 -10.94
N THR A 589 -8.33 14.77 -11.71
CA THR A 589 -7.56 14.72 -12.97
C THR A 589 -6.44 15.73 -13.05
N ASP A 590 -6.62 16.89 -12.40
CA ASP A 590 -5.78 18.05 -12.63
C ASP A 590 -4.65 18.09 -11.58
N PRO A 591 -3.39 18.42 -11.95
CA PRO A 591 -2.27 18.45 -10.98
C PRO A 591 -2.53 19.38 -9.78
N SER A 592 -3.26 20.48 -9.98
CA SER A 592 -3.68 21.37 -8.89
C SER A 592 -4.62 20.69 -7.89
N ASP A 593 -5.46 19.76 -8.35
CA ASP A 593 -6.31 18.98 -7.45
C ASP A 593 -5.47 18.02 -6.59
N LEU A 594 -4.42 17.42 -7.18
CA LEU A 594 -3.49 16.58 -6.44
C LEU A 594 -2.74 17.38 -5.37
N ALA A 595 -2.24 18.56 -5.74
CA ALA A 595 -1.53 19.44 -4.82
C ALA A 595 -2.41 19.96 -3.68
N THR A 596 -3.68 20.27 -3.96
CA THR A 596 -4.62 20.83 -2.96
C THR A 596 -5.32 19.77 -2.11
N THR A 597 -5.35 18.51 -2.55
CA THR A 597 -6.04 17.41 -1.85
C THR A 597 -5.08 16.45 -1.16
N PHE A 598 -4.02 16.05 -1.88
CA PHE A 598 -3.07 15.02 -1.43
C PHE A 598 -1.69 15.56 -1.06
N ARG A 599 -1.43 16.86 -1.29
CA ARG A 599 -0.11 17.49 -1.14
C ARG A 599 0.96 16.75 -1.96
N VAL A 600 0.63 16.48 -3.22
CA VAL A 600 1.53 15.78 -4.16
C VAL A 600 1.79 16.64 -5.39
N SER A 601 3.03 16.65 -5.85
CA SER A 601 3.43 17.12 -7.18
C SER A 601 4.12 16.00 -7.97
N THR A 602 4.30 16.20 -9.27
CA THR A 602 5.04 15.28 -10.13
C THR A 602 6.10 16.03 -10.92
N SER A 603 7.29 15.45 -11.05
CA SER A 603 8.36 15.91 -11.94
C SER A 603 8.33 15.22 -13.30
N GLY A 604 7.30 14.40 -13.57
CA GLY A 604 7.12 13.69 -14.82
C GLY A 604 7.31 12.18 -14.70
N ALA A 605 7.72 11.57 -15.80
CA ALA A 605 8.03 10.15 -15.88
C ALA A 605 9.48 9.98 -16.33
N ARG A 606 10.09 8.85 -15.95
CA ARG A 606 11.36 8.40 -16.51
C ARG A 606 11.26 8.24 -18.03
N GLU A 607 12.39 8.35 -18.71
CA GLU A 607 12.43 8.38 -20.18
C GLU A 607 12.02 7.05 -20.81
N THR A 608 12.33 5.92 -20.16
CA THR A 608 12.11 4.57 -20.65
C THR A 608 11.07 3.80 -19.83
N SER A 609 10.44 2.83 -20.49
CA SER A 609 9.62 1.78 -19.90
C SER A 609 10.03 0.43 -20.48
N ILE A 610 9.73 -0.64 -19.74
CA ILE A 610 9.90 -2.02 -20.23
C ILE A 610 9.24 -2.28 -21.60
N LEU A 611 8.12 -1.59 -21.88
CA LEU A 611 7.40 -1.76 -23.14
C LEU A 611 8.08 -1.07 -24.32
N ASP A 612 8.92 -0.07 -24.08
CA ASP A 612 9.73 0.55 -25.13
C ASP A 612 10.71 -0.48 -25.73
N SER A 613 11.26 -1.38 -24.91
CA SER A 613 12.10 -2.51 -25.36
C SER A 613 11.34 -3.53 -26.19
N PHE A 614 10.00 -3.59 -26.09
CA PHE A 614 9.14 -4.39 -26.98
C PHE A 614 8.66 -3.63 -28.22
N GLY A 615 9.06 -2.37 -28.40
CA GLY A 615 8.51 -1.49 -29.45
C GLY A 615 7.06 -1.06 -29.20
N ILE A 616 6.55 -1.25 -27.98
CA ILE A 616 5.17 -0.95 -27.56
C ILE A 616 5.18 0.35 -26.75
N SER A 617 5.59 1.46 -27.38
CA SER A 617 5.70 2.79 -26.72
C SER A 617 4.37 3.54 -26.55
N MET A 618 3.23 2.85 -26.72
CA MET A 618 1.92 3.51 -26.89
C MET A 618 1.19 3.80 -25.57
N PHE A 619 1.63 3.24 -24.43
CA PHE A 619 0.89 3.31 -23.16
C PHE A 619 1.50 4.31 -22.16
N PRO A 620 0.88 5.48 -21.91
CA PRO A 620 1.50 6.57 -21.13
C PRO A 620 1.79 6.28 -19.66
N MET A 621 1.22 5.20 -19.11
CA MET A 621 1.35 4.85 -17.69
C MET A 621 2.37 3.73 -17.42
N CYS A 622 2.99 3.16 -18.45
CA CYS A 622 4.03 2.12 -18.28
C CYS A 622 5.41 2.68 -17.91
N LYS A 623 5.59 3.99 -17.99
CA LYS A 623 6.81 4.67 -17.53
C LYS A 623 6.70 4.94 -16.04
N TYR A 624 7.79 4.69 -15.31
CA TYR A 624 7.89 5.01 -13.90
C TYR A 624 7.71 6.52 -13.69
N ARG A 625 6.70 6.88 -12.89
CA ARG A 625 6.39 8.29 -12.58
C ARG A 625 6.96 8.67 -11.24
N LEU A 626 7.43 9.90 -11.13
CA LEU A 626 8.00 10.45 -9.89
C LEU A 626 6.98 11.37 -9.22
N TRP A 627 6.73 11.13 -7.94
CA TRP A 627 5.79 11.89 -7.12
C TRP A 627 6.49 12.42 -5.88
N HIS A 628 6.37 13.73 -5.65
CA HIS A 628 7.04 14.42 -4.55
C HIS A 628 6.03 14.83 -3.47
N HIS A 629 6.47 14.78 -2.22
CA HIS A 629 5.70 15.21 -1.07
C HIS A 629 5.78 16.74 -0.92
N LEU A 630 4.62 17.39 -0.96
CA LEU A 630 4.52 18.83 -0.68
C LEU A 630 4.28 19.06 0.82
N PRO A 631 4.78 20.17 1.39
CA PRO A 631 4.50 20.52 2.78
C PRO A 631 2.99 20.64 3.05
N LYS A 632 2.59 20.45 4.31
CA LYS A 632 1.21 20.71 4.78
C LYS A 632 0.75 22.12 4.35
N ALA A 633 -0.54 22.27 4.04
CA ALA A 633 -1.10 23.57 3.67
C ALA A 633 -0.97 24.59 4.81
N SER A 634 -0.48 25.79 4.50
CA SER A 634 -0.35 26.87 5.48
C SER A 634 -1.65 27.67 5.66
N SER A 635 -2.53 27.62 4.66
CA SER A 635 -3.83 28.32 4.65
C SER A 635 -4.91 27.50 3.94
N LEU A 636 -6.19 27.86 4.15
CA LEU A 636 -7.31 27.21 3.47
C LEU A 636 -7.38 27.51 1.96
N ALA A 637 -6.72 28.57 1.49
CA ALA A 637 -6.64 28.89 0.06
C ALA A 637 -5.77 27.90 -0.72
N GLU A 638 -4.87 27.18 -0.04
CA GLU A 638 -4.07 26.10 -0.62
C GLU A 638 -4.79 24.73 -0.65
N LEU A 639 -6.01 24.66 -0.11
CA LEU A 639 -6.80 23.44 -0.06
C LEU A 639 -7.96 23.48 -1.06
N MET A 640 -8.49 22.30 -1.38
CA MET A 640 -9.70 22.20 -2.19
C MET A 640 -10.87 22.96 -1.50
N PRO A 641 -11.61 23.83 -2.21
CA PRO A 641 -12.77 24.52 -1.66
C PRO A 641 -13.80 23.54 -1.09
N ARG A 642 -14.44 23.93 0.03
CA ARG A 642 -15.33 23.05 0.81
C ARG A 642 -16.43 22.37 -0.01
N ASP A 643 -17.07 23.09 -0.91
CA ASP A 643 -18.18 22.60 -1.74
C ASP A 643 -17.70 21.56 -2.77
N ARG A 644 -16.55 21.81 -3.41
CA ARG A 644 -15.86 20.83 -4.26
C ARG A 644 -15.42 19.61 -3.46
N LEU A 645 -14.79 19.81 -2.30
CA LEU A 645 -14.32 18.75 -1.42
C LEU A 645 -15.48 17.85 -0.98
N THR A 646 -16.60 18.46 -0.58
CA THR A 646 -17.83 17.74 -0.19
C THR A 646 -18.35 16.88 -1.34
N THR A 647 -18.44 17.44 -2.54
CA THR A 647 -18.91 16.72 -3.73
C THR A 647 -17.96 15.58 -4.12
N TRP A 648 -16.64 15.84 -4.06
CA TRP A 648 -15.63 14.84 -4.34
C TRP A 648 -15.65 13.69 -3.32
N LEU A 649 -15.73 13.97 -2.02
CA LEU A 649 -15.79 12.94 -0.98
C LEU A 649 -17.04 12.06 -1.11
N TYR A 650 -18.20 12.63 -1.45
CA TYR A 650 -19.39 11.83 -1.73
C TYR A 650 -19.22 10.98 -2.99
N ARG A 651 -18.63 11.52 -4.07
CA ARG A 651 -18.33 10.74 -5.27
C ARG A 651 -17.35 9.61 -4.97
N PHE A 652 -16.31 9.88 -4.21
CA PHE A 652 -15.31 8.90 -3.79
C PHE A 652 -15.94 7.78 -2.96
N PHE A 653 -16.75 8.13 -1.95
CA PHE A 653 -17.52 7.15 -1.16
C PHE A 653 -18.39 6.27 -2.06
N LEU A 654 -19.17 6.88 -2.96
CA LEU A 654 -20.03 6.16 -3.90
C LEU A 654 -19.25 5.27 -4.87
N LYS A 655 -18.05 5.68 -5.31
CA LYS A 655 -17.18 4.87 -6.16
C LYS A 655 -16.66 3.63 -5.42
N VAL A 656 -16.22 3.78 -4.18
CA VAL A 656 -15.71 2.66 -3.37
C VAL A 656 -16.84 1.68 -3.01
N ALA A 657 -18.00 2.23 -2.63
CA ALA A 657 -19.16 1.46 -2.21
C ALA A 657 -19.92 0.81 -3.39
N ILE A 658 -20.01 1.50 -4.53
CA ILE A 658 -20.75 1.08 -5.73
C ILE A 658 -19.88 1.22 -6.99
N PRO A 659 -18.78 0.43 -7.13
CA PRO A 659 -17.96 0.47 -8.34
C PRO A 659 -18.75 0.13 -9.62
N MET A 660 -18.17 0.52 -10.77
CA MET A 660 -18.77 0.28 -12.08
C MET A 660 -18.81 -1.20 -12.41
N TYR A 661 -19.88 -1.62 -13.07
CA TYR A 661 -19.99 -2.94 -13.68
C TYR A 661 -18.89 -3.15 -14.72
N LYS A 662 -18.26 -4.33 -14.73
CA LYS A 662 -17.20 -4.73 -15.66
C LYS A 662 -17.78 -5.67 -16.71
N GLU A 663 -17.73 -5.28 -17.98
CA GLU A 663 -18.32 -6.06 -19.08
C GLU A 663 -17.60 -7.39 -19.32
N ASP A 664 -16.27 -7.37 -19.25
CA ASP A 664 -15.40 -8.54 -19.40
C ASP A 664 -14.60 -8.77 -18.12
N PRO A 665 -15.14 -9.53 -17.15
CA PRO A 665 -14.46 -9.83 -15.90
C PRO A 665 -13.31 -10.84 -16.05
N VAL A 666 -13.04 -11.37 -17.25
CA VAL A 666 -11.89 -12.26 -17.51
C VAL A 666 -10.77 -11.56 -18.29
N SER A 667 -10.92 -10.27 -18.60
CA SER A 667 -9.91 -9.50 -19.31
C SER A 667 -8.58 -9.47 -18.55
N ILE A 668 -7.48 -9.74 -19.26
CA ILE A 668 -6.12 -9.57 -18.73
C ILE A 668 -5.85 -8.13 -18.30
N SER A 669 -6.54 -7.15 -18.89
CA SER A 669 -6.40 -5.71 -18.60
C SER A 669 -7.45 -5.17 -17.63
N LEU A 670 -8.15 -6.04 -16.90
CA LEU A 670 -9.21 -5.65 -15.95
C LEU A 670 -8.71 -4.65 -14.90
N ILE A 671 -9.53 -3.63 -14.63
CA ILE A 671 -9.26 -2.67 -13.54
C ILE A 671 -9.94 -3.16 -12.27
N TYR A 672 -9.13 -3.52 -11.27
CA TYR A 672 -9.64 -3.91 -9.97
C TYR A 672 -10.27 -2.74 -9.22
N SER A 673 -11.28 -3.03 -8.40
CA SER A 673 -11.87 -2.09 -7.45
C SER A 673 -11.70 -2.62 -6.01
N PRO A 674 -10.45 -2.78 -5.55
CA PRO A 674 -10.10 -3.55 -4.36
C PRO A 674 -10.53 -2.85 -3.07
N LEU A 675 -10.67 -1.52 -3.07
CA LEU A 675 -10.87 -0.74 -1.85
C LEU A 675 -12.20 -1.07 -1.18
N ASN A 676 -12.20 -1.15 0.16
CA ASN A 676 -13.40 -1.21 0.97
C ASN A 676 -13.66 0.14 1.67
N ILE A 677 -14.73 0.25 2.48
CA ILE A 677 -15.13 1.53 3.11
C ILE A 677 -14.04 2.09 4.05
N THR A 678 -13.09 1.29 4.55
CA THR A 678 -11.98 1.83 5.36
C THR A 678 -11.11 2.83 4.60
N ALA A 679 -11.06 2.76 3.26
CA ALA A 679 -10.36 3.73 2.43
C ALA A 679 -10.94 5.15 2.59
N PHE A 680 -12.26 5.29 2.76
CA PHE A 680 -12.91 6.58 3.02
C PHE A 680 -12.45 7.20 4.34
N LEU A 681 -12.38 6.40 5.41
CA LEU A 681 -11.92 6.88 6.71
C LEU A 681 -10.44 7.28 6.68
N ARG A 682 -9.61 6.58 5.90
CA ARG A 682 -8.21 6.96 5.64
C ARG A 682 -8.08 8.27 4.88
N VAL A 683 -8.88 8.48 3.84
CA VAL A 683 -8.93 9.75 3.12
C VAL A 683 -9.34 10.88 4.05
N VAL A 684 -10.35 10.68 4.91
CA VAL A 684 -10.75 11.67 5.91
C VAL A 684 -9.61 12.02 6.86
N CYS A 685 -8.89 11.03 7.38
CA CYS A 685 -7.73 11.28 8.25
C CYS A 685 -6.64 12.06 7.53
N HIS A 686 -6.29 11.63 6.31
CA HIS A 686 -5.33 12.32 5.47
C HIS A 686 -5.72 13.78 5.20
N LEU A 687 -6.98 14.06 4.85
CA LEU A 687 -7.46 15.41 4.60
C LEU A 687 -7.28 16.31 5.84
N HIS A 688 -7.57 15.79 7.03
CA HIS A 688 -7.32 16.53 8.26
C HIS A 688 -5.82 16.79 8.46
N ASP A 689 -4.97 15.80 8.20
CA ASP A 689 -3.52 15.92 8.35
C ASP A 689 -2.92 16.97 7.42
N VAL A 690 -3.41 17.09 6.18
CA VAL A 690 -2.97 18.11 5.21
C VAL A 690 -3.55 19.50 5.48
N GLY A 691 -4.55 19.63 6.37
CA GLY A 691 -5.06 20.90 6.88
C GLY A 691 -6.56 21.14 6.75
N CYS A 692 -7.35 20.19 6.24
CA CYS A 692 -8.80 20.36 6.15
C CYS A 692 -9.44 20.49 7.53
N PRO A 693 -10.33 21.48 7.76
CA PRO A 693 -10.97 21.66 9.06
C PRO A 693 -11.84 20.47 9.48
N ALA A 694 -11.68 20.01 10.73
CA ALA A 694 -12.44 18.91 11.33
C ALA A 694 -13.97 19.05 11.14
N HIS A 695 -14.51 20.26 11.29
CA HIS A 695 -15.95 20.50 11.14
C HIS A 695 -16.45 20.31 9.70
N TRP A 696 -15.62 20.50 8.67
CA TRP A 696 -16.00 20.20 7.28
C TRP A 696 -16.17 18.69 7.09
N LEU A 697 -15.18 17.94 7.58
CA LEU A 697 -15.16 16.48 7.48
C LEU A 697 -16.26 15.83 8.33
N ASN A 698 -16.48 16.35 9.54
CA ASN A 698 -17.59 15.94 10.41
C ASN A 698 -18.95 16.05 9.71
N ASP A 699 -19.23 17.17 9.04
CA ASP A 699 -20.52 17.40 8.40
C ASP A 699 -20.77 16.35 7.29
N ILE A 700 -19.73 16.01 6.53
CA ILE A 700 -19.78 15.01 5.45
C ILE A 700 -20.03 13.61 6.02
N ILE A 701 -19.24 13.20 7.02
CA ILE A 701 -19.37 11.89 7.68
C ILE A 701 -20.75 11.77 8.34
N SER A 702 -21.23 12.85 8.98
CA SER A 702 -22.54 12.87 9.63
C SER A 702 -23.68 12.64 8.65
N CYS A 703 -23.64 13.23 7.44
CA CYS A 703 -24.64 12.99 6.41
C CYS A 703 -24.62 11.53 5.94
N LEU A 704 -23.43 10.97 5.70
CA LEU A 704 -23.30 9.56 5.29
C LEU A 704 -23.84 8.60 6.36
N LEU A 705 -23.55 8.86 7.63
CA LEU A 705 -24.05 8.07 8.76
C LEU A 705 -25.57 8.17 8.97
N GLN A 706 -26.21 9.22 8.46
CA GLN A 706 -27.68 9.36 8.46
C GLN A 706 -28.34 8.60 7.31
N GLY A 707 -27.56 8.05 6.37
CA GLY A 707 -28.07 7.25 5.26
C GLY A 707 -28.59 8.05 4.07
N LYS A 708 -28.49 9.38 4.11
CA LYS A 708 -28.94 10.27 3.04
C LYS A 708 -27.94 11.40 2.82
N ILE A 709 -27.62 11.65 1.56
CA ILE A 709 -26.77 12.77 1.14
C ILE A 709 -27.49 13.62 0.11
N ARG A 710 -27.20 14.93 0.08
CA ARG A 710 -27.67 15.83 -0.99
C ARG A 710 -26.47 16.32 -1.79
N SER A 711 -26.33 15.87 -3.03
CA SER A 711 -25.15 16.19 -3.84
C SER A 711 -25.37 15.97 -5.35
N GLY A 712 -24.54 16.64 -6.16
CA GLY A 712 -24.36 16.34 -7.58
C GLY A 712 -23.43 15.14 -7.84
N ALA A 713 -22.79 14.58 -6.82
CA ALA A 713 -22.00 13.36 -6.95
C ALA A 713 -22.85 12.19 -7.49
N ARG A 714 -22.25 11.32 -8.30
CA ARG A 714 -22.86 10.10 -8.83
C ARG A 714 -21.87 8.94 -8.70
N PRO A 715 -22.34 7.70 -8.52
CA PRO A 715 -21.50 6.52 -8.72
C PRO A 715 -20.94 6.49 -10.15
N PRO A 716 -19.79 5.83 -10.38
CA PRO A 716 -19.18 5.73 -11.70
C PRO A 716 -20.15 5.25 -12.79
N ARG A 717 -20.06 5.82 -13.99
CA ARG A 717 -20.86 5.45 -15.17
C ARG A 717 -20.03 4.84 -16.30
N SER A 718 -18.71 4.86 -16.15
CA SER A 718 -17.73 4.39 -17.13
C SER A 718 -16.68 3.50 -16.46
N ASP A 719 -16.04 2.63 -17.26
CA ASP A 719 -14.91 1.80 -16.88
C ASP A 719 -13.82 1.87 -17.98
N PRO A 720 -12.66 2.51 -17.71
CA PRO A 720 -12.35 3.32 -16.53
C PRO A 720 -13.24 4.56 -16.39
N LEU A 721 -13.21 5.21 -15.22
CA LEU A 721 -13.91 6.45 -14.96
C LEU A 721 -13.36 7.58 -15.85
N GLU A 722 -14.15 8.00 -16.84
CA GLU A 722 -13.75 9.01 -17.82
C GLU A 722 -13.55 10.40 -17.16
N PRO A 723 -12.47 11.14 -17.49
CA PRO A 723 -12.19 12.46 -16.93
C PRO A 723 -13.34 13.47 -17.06
N GLN A 724 -14.12 13.41 -18.14
CA GLN A 724 -15.27 14.29 -18.35
C GLN A 724 -16.38 14.01 -17.34
N GLU A 725 -16.54 12.77 -16.88
CA GLU A 725 -17.53 12.38 -15.89
C GLU A 725 -17.25 13.04 -14.53
N THR A 726 -15.98 13.14 -14.12
CA THR A 726 -15.60 13.75 -12.84
C THR A 726 -15.77 15.27 -12.84
N LYS A 727 -15.64 15.91 -14.02
CA LYS A 727 -15.81 17.35 -14.23
C LYS A 727 -17.26 17.78 -14.49
N ALA A 728 -18.13 16.84 -14.87
CA ALA A 728 -19.53 17.13 -15.18
C ALA A 728 -20.28 17.73 -13.97
N LYS A 729 -20.92 18.88 -14.20
CA LYS A 729 -21.81 19.51 -13.21
C LYS A 729 -23.19 18.86 -13.30
N MET A 730 -23.52 18.05 -12.31
CA MET A 730 -24.81 17.39 -12.19
C MET A 730 -25.71 18.13 -11.20
N PRO A 731 -27.04 18.12 -11.39
CA PRO A 731 -27.96 18.69 -10.42
C PRO A 731 -27.88 17.93 -9.09
N ALA A 732 -27.98 18.69 -7.99
CA ALA A 732 -27.99 18.11 -6.66
C ALA A 732 -29.27 17.29 -6.42
N LEU A 733 -29.11 16.02 -6.07
CA LEU A 733 -30.20 15.11 -5.72
C LEU A 733 -30.04 14.63 -4.28
N GLU A 734 -31.17 14.34 -3.62
CA GLU A 734 -31.18 13.52 -2.42
C GLU A 734 -30.95 12.06 -2.83
N GLN A 735 -29.86 11.48 -2.36
CA GLN A 735 -29.45 10.11 -2.67
C GLN A 735 -29.35 9.30 -1.37
N SER A 736 -29.88 8.08 -1.41
CA SER A 736 -29.76 7.13 -0.30
C SER A 736 -28.42 6.40 -0.35
N VAL A 737 -27.75 6.36 0.80
CA VAL A 737 -26.57 5.51 1.08
C VAL A 737 -26.87 4.51 2.21
N ALA A 738 -28.16 4.33 2.53
CA ALA A 738 -28.64 3.44 3.59
C ALA A 738 -28.01 2.04 3.60
N PRO A 739 -27.78 1.35 2.45
CA PRO A 739 -27.17 0.02 2.44
C PRO A 739 -25.80 -0.06 3.14
N PHE A 740 -25.06 1.04 3.19
CA PHE A 740 -23.70 1.10 3.71
C PHE A 740 -23.60 1.71 5.12
N THR A 741 -24.71 2.19 5.69
CA THR A 741 -24.72 2.89 6.99
C THR A 741 -24.35 1.99 8.16
N ALA A 742 -24.77 0.72 8.12
CA ALA A 742 -24.44 -0.25 9.15
C ALA A 742 -22.93 -0.53 9.20
N GLU A 743 -22.31 -0.70 8.03
CA GLU A 743 -20.85 -0.83 7.92
C GLU A 743 -20.14 0.45 8.34
N LEU A 744 -20.52 1.60 7.74
CA LEU A 744 -19.83 2.86 8.01
C LEU A 744 -19.91 3.26 9.49
N SER A 745 -21.06 3.10 10.15
CA SER A 745 -21.18 3.40 11.58
C SER A 745 -20.39 2.42 12.47
N THR A 746 -20.32 1.14 12.08
CA THR A 746 -19.47 0.14 12.72
C THR A 746 -18.00 0.55 12.61
N LEU A 747 -17.51 0.78 11.39
CA LEU A 747 -16.12 1.17 11.13
C LEU A 747 -15.76 2.50 11.79
N THR A 748 -16.65 3.50 11.75
CA THR A 748 -16.42 4.80 12.40
C THR A 748 -16.28 4.64 13.92
N SER A 749 -17.04 3.73 14.54
CA SER A 749 -16.89 3.41 15.97
C SER A 749 -15.52 2.78 16.25
N MET A 750 -15.12 1.83 15.41
CA MET A 750 -13.82 1.16 15.50
C MET A 750 -12.66 2.13 15.25
N TRP A 751 -12.87 3.20 14.48
CA TRP A 751 -11.86 4.20 14.15
C TRP A 751 -11.76 5.36 15.15
N GLN A 752 -12.60 5.42 16.18
CA GLN A 752 -12.62 6.56 17.11
C GLN A 752 -11.26 6.85 17.76
N PHE A 753 -10.38 5.84 17.92
CA PHE A 753 -9.03 6.03 18.47
C PHE A 753 -7.98 6.49 17.45
N ALA A 754 -8.26 6.31 16.16
CA ALA A 754 -7.35 6.66 15.07
C ALA A 754 -7.75 7.94 14.34
N LEU A 755 -9.01 8.35 14.44
CA LEU A 755 -9.49 9.61 13.88
C LEU A 755 -8.75 10.80 14.56
N PRO A 756 -8.16 11.72 13.78
CA PRO A 756 -7.40 12.84 14.34
C PRO A 756 -8.29 13.97 14.88
N PHE A 757 -9.62 13.80 14.86
CA PHE A 757 -10.61 14.73 15.41
C PHE A 757 -11.87 13.98 15.86
N GLY A 758 -12.59 14.54 16.83
CA GLY A 758 -13.84 13.95 17.32
C GLY A 758 -15.05 14.31 16.45
N LEU A 759 -16.05 13.43 16.41
CA LEU A 759 -17.30 13.59 15.67
C LEU A 759 -18.45 14.03 16.59
N THR A 760 -19.30 14.91 16.09
CA THR A 760 -20.44 15.48 16.85
C THR A 760 -21.79 14.83 16.52
N THR A 761 -21.74 13.63 15.93
CA THR A 761 -22.92 12.86 15.48
C THR A 761 -23.27 11.74 16.44
N SER A 762 -24.55 11.64 16.79
CA SER A 762 -25.09 10.59 17.67
C SER A 762 -25.39 9.27 16.94
N SER A 763 -25.08 9.17 15.64
CA SER A 763 -25.34 7.96 14.83
C SER A 763 -24.32 6.85 15.06
N ILE A 764 -23.24 7.13 15.78
CA ILE A 764 -22.13 6.20 16.01
C ILE A 764 -22.42 5.42 17.31
N PRO A 765 -22.48 4.08 17.27
CA PRO A 765 -22.65 3.28 18.48
C PRO A 765 -21.39 3.34 19.37
N THR A 766 -21.52 2.86 20.62
CA THR A 766 -20.38 2.67 21.51
C THR A 766 -19.52 1.48 21.03
N VAL A 767 -18.23 1.48 21.35
CA VAL A 767 -17.28 0.48 20.82
C VAL A 767 -17.58 -0.95 21.32
N ASP A 768 -18.18 -1.09 22.51
CA ASP A 768 -18.62 -2.39 23.05
C ASP A 768 -19.79 -3.02 22.29
N MET A 769 -20.57 -2.21 21.55
CA MET A 769 -21.62 -2.71 20.68
C MET A 769 -21.07 -3.36 19.41
N ILE A 770 -19.77 -3.19 19.11
CA ILE A 770 -19.17 -3.76 17.92
C ILE A 770 -18.72 -5.20 18.22
N ARG A 771 -19.39 -6.15 17.57
CA ARG A 771 -19.24 -7.58 17.81
C ARG A 771 -18.69 -8.27 16.58
N ARG A 772 -17.89 -9.32 16.77
CA ARG A 772 -17.41 -10.16 15.67
C ARG A 772 -18.36 -11.32 15.45
N TYR A 773 -18.72 -11.49 14.18
CA TYR A 773 -19.61 -12.55 13.73
C TYR A 773 -18.92 -13.45 12.72
N GLN A 774 -19.44 -14.68 12.63
CA GLN A 774 -19.02 -15.66 11.65
C GLN A 774 -20.22 -16.30 10.96
N VAL A 775 -20.04 -16.67 9.70
CA VAL A 775 -21.04 -17.42 8.94
C VAL A 775 -20.37 -18.40 7.98
N LYS A 776 -20.81 -19.65 8.04
CA LYS A 776 -20.33 -20.74 7.18
C LYS A 776 -21.24 -20.89 5.96
N PHE A 777 -20.65 -20.98 4.77
CA PHE A 777 -21.37 -21.23 3.52
C PHE A 777 -21.21 -22.69 3.07
N ASP A 778 -22.27 -23.25 2.49
CA ASP A 778 -22.28 -24.66 2.05
C ASP A 778 -21.59 -24.82 0.71
N VAL A 779 -21.88 -23.95 -0.25
CA VAL A 779 -21.26 -23.96 -1.58
C VAL A 779 -20.98 -22.52 -1.96
N VAL A 780 -19.71 -22.24 -2.21
CA VAL A 780 -19.25 -21.01 -2.86
C VAL A 780 -18.82 -21.43 -4.26
N GLY A 781 -19.16 -20.62 -5.28
CA GLY A 781 -18.88 -20.90 -6.69
C GLY A 781 -17.47 -21.45 -6.90
N ASP A 782 -17.34 -22.31 -7.91
CA ASP A 782 -16.15 -23.12 -8.12
C ASP A 782 -14.91 -22.24 -8.09
N ALA A 783 -13.96 -22.59 -7.23
CA ALA A 783 -12.82 -21.72 -7.00
C ALA A 783 -11.73 -21.90 -8.09
N ALA A 784 -12.04 -22.70 -9.11
CA ALA A 784 -11.45 -22.67 -10.46
C ALA A 784 -11.93 -21.48 -11.33
N ASP A 785 -12.93 -20.70 -10.89
CA ASP A 785 -13.32 -19.44 -11.54
C ASP A 785 -12.16 -18.43 -11.41
N SER A 786 -11.66 -17.94 -12.55
CA SER A 786 -10.60 -16.92 -12.60
C SER A 786 -10.98 -15.65 -11.81
N ALA A 787 -12.26 -15.43 -11.53
CA ALA A 787 -12.70 -14.33 -10.69
C ALA A 787 -12.40 -14.50 -9.19
N ALA A 788 -12.13 -15.72 -8.70
CA ALA A 788 -11.82 -15.96 -7.29
C ALA A 788 -10.49 -15.30 -6.84
N THR A 789 -9.63 -14.95 -7.81
CA THR A 789 -8.36 -14.23 -7.62
C THR A 789 -8.51 -12.71 -7.67
N MET A 790 -9.74 -12.19 -7.75
CA MET A 790 -10.01 -10.75 -7.83
C MET A 790 -10.55 -10.20 -6.49
N PRO A 791 -10.01 -9.08 -5.98
CA PRO A 791 -10.47 -8.49 -4.72
C PRO A 791 -11.78 -7.72 -4.94
N SER A 792 -12.88 -8.44 -5.16
CA SER A 792 -14.18 -7.87 -5.55
C SER A 792 -15.37 -8.37 -4.72
N PHE A 793 -15.13 -9.14 -3.65
CA PHE A 793 -16.20 -9.82 -2.92
C PHE A 793 -16.71 -9.02 -1.71
N VAL A 794 -18.03 -9.02 -1.51
CA VAL A 794 -18.73 -8.35 -0.40
C VAL A 794 -19.76 -9.28 0.21
N LEU A 795 -20.15 -9.04 1.47
CA LEU A 795 -21.31 -9.67 2.07
C LEU A 795 -22.53 -8.78 1.88
N ALA A 796 -23.61 -9.33 1.31
CA ALA A 796 -24.89 -8.64 1.23
C ALA A 796 -25.90 -9.34 2.13
N PHE A 797 -26.43 -8.59 3.09
CA PHE A 797 -27.57 -8.96 3.91
C PHE A 797 -28.81 -8.37 3.27
N PHE A 798 -29.82 -9.20 3.05
CA PHE A 798 -31.04 -8.75 2.40
C PHE A 798 -32.30 -9.35 3.04
N SER A 799 -33.34 -8.53 3.11
CA SER A 799 -34.65 -8.92 3.65
C SER A 799 -35.50 -9.59 2.57
N GLU A 800 -35.93 -10.82 2.81
CA GLU A 800 -36.86 -11.56 1.95
C GLU A 800 -38.24 -10.88 1.84
N MET A 801 -38.58 -9.94 2.72
CA MET A 801 -39.82 -9.16 2.62
C MET A 801 -39.77 -8.16 1.47
N HIS A 802 -38.58 -7.64 1.18
CA HIS A 802 -38.38 -6.59 0.19
C HIS A 802 -37.65 -7.08 -1.06
N PHE A 803 -37.07 -8.28 -1.00
CA PHE A 803 -36.21 -8.80 -2.06
C PHE A 803 -36.93 -8.91 -3.40
N VAL A 804 -36.43 -8.16 -4.37
CA VAL A 804 -36.78 -8.32 -5.78
C VAL A 804 -35.75 -9.24 -6.39
N ARG A 805 -36.18 -10.35 -6.99
CA ARG A 805 -35.27 -11.23 -7.74
C ARG A 805 -34.71 -10.44 -8.92
N GLN A 806 -33.48 -9.96 -8.78
CA GLN A 806 -32.72 -9.32 -9.83
C GLN A 806 -31.44 -10.11 -10.10
N GLU A 807 -31.02 -10.11 -11.36
CA GLU A 807 -29.73 -10.71 -11.73
C GLU A 807 -28.55 -9.92 -11.15
N SER A 808 -28.71 -8.60 -10.99
CA SER A 808 -27.67 -7.68 -10.50
C SER A 808 -28.23 -6.75 -9.43
N LEU A 809 -27.48 -6.51 -8.34
CA LEU A 809 -27.88 -5.57 -7.28
C LEU A 809 -27.63 -4.09 -7.62
N ARG A 810 -26.86 -3.80 -8.68
CA ARG A 810 -26.34 -2.44 -8.90
C ARG A 810 -27.45 -1.40 -9.04
N SER A 811 -28.45 -1.66 -9.89
CA SER A 811 -29.63 -0.80 -10.11
C SER A 811 -30.38 -0.47 -8.82
N ILE A 812 -30.46 -1.42 -7.87
CA ILE A 812 -31.11 -1.23 -6.58
C ILE A 812 -30.28 -0.33 -5.68
N LEU A 813 -28.95 -0.50 -5.67
CA LEU A 813 -28.02 0.29 -4.85
C LEU A 813 -27.91 1.74 -5.32
N LEU A 814 -28.08 2.01 -6.62
CA LEU A 814 -28.14 3.36 -7.15
C LEU A 814 -29.35 4.12 -6.56
N SER A 815 -29.18 5.43 -6.38
CA SER A 815 -30.25 6.35 -5.94
C SER A 815 -30.32 7.60 -6.81
N ASP A 816 -29.83 7.49 -8.05
CA ASP A 816 -29.77 8.55 -9.06
C ASP A 816 -30.72 8.27 -10.24
N GLU A 817 -30.48 8.94 -11.38
CA GLU A 817 -31.30 8.78 -12.59
C GLU A 817 -31.24 7.37 -13.21
N LYS A 818 -30.30 6.51 -12.76
CA LYS A 818 -30.12 5.13 -13.21
C LYS A 818 -30.62 4.10 -12.19
N ALA A 819 -31.21 4.55 -11.08
CA ALA A 819 -31.75 3.68 -10.05
C ALA A 819 -33.01 2.92 -10.49
N ASP A 820 -33.24 1.77 -9.86
CA ASP A 820 -34.56 1.17 -9.82
C ASP A 820 -35.51 2.10 -9.05
N SER A 821 -36.42 2.73 -9.80
CA SER A 821 -37.38 3.72 -9.32
C SER A 821 -38.68 3.13 -8.79
N THR A 822 -38.82 1.79 -8.82
CA THR A 822 -40.00 1.13 -8.27
C THR A 822 -40.07 1.34 -6.75
N ALA A 823 -41.29 1.42 -6.20
CA ALA A 823 -41.49 1.54 -4.76
C ALA A 823 -40.83 0.39 -3.98
N GLN A 824 -40.82 -0.81 -4.58
CA GLN A 824 -40.17 -1.99 -4.02
C GLN A 824 -38.64 -1.88 -4.05
N GLY A 825 -38.05 -1.46 -5.17
CA GLY A 825 -36.60 -1.23 -5.29
C GLY A 825 -36.12 -0.19 -4.28
N LYS A 826 -36.90 0.90 -4.09
CA LYS A 826 -36.63 1.90 -3.05
C LYS A 826 -36.68 1.31 -1.63
N LYS A 827 -37.72 0.54 -1.28
CA LYS A 827 -37.81 -0.14 0.03
C LYS A 827 -36.66 -1.11 0.25
N MET A 828 -36.28 -1.87 -0.78
CA MET A 828 -35.14 -2.78 -0.71
C MET A 828 -33.84 -2.02 -0.45
N ARG A 829 -33.60 -0.90 -1.15
CA ARG A 829 -32.42 -0.03 -0.93
C ARG A 829 -32.40 0.59 0.47
N GLU A 830 -33.52 1.14 0.94
CA GLU A 830 -33.56 1.97 2.15
C GLU A 830 -33.73 1.16 3.44
N GLU A 831 -34.41 0.01 3.37
CA GLU A 831 -34.81 -0.78 4.55
C GLU A 831 -34.39 -2.26 4.47
N GLY A 832 -34.16 -2.78 3.25
CA GLY A 832 -34.02 -4.21 3.00
C GLY A 832 -32.61 -4.68 2.65
N LEU A 833 -31.59 -3.83 2.74
CA LEU A 833 -30.21 -4.15 2.36
C LEU A 833 -29.19 -3.61 3.36
N HIS A 834 -28.20 -4.45 3.69
CA HIS A 834 -26.93 -4.02 4.26
C HIS A 834 -25.78 -4.66 3.48
N ILE A 835 -24.82 -3.86 3.04
CA ILE A 835 -23.62 -4.32 2.33
C ILE A 835 -22.41 -4.13 3.25
N LEU A 836 -21.64 -5.19 3.45
CA LEU A 836 -20.35 -5.14 4.15
C LEU A 836 -19.23 -5.41 3.15
N THR A 837 -18.36 -4.42 3.00
CA THR A 837 -17.15 -4.47 2.18
C THR A 837 -15.91 -4.92 2.95
N THR A 838 -15.95 -4.87 4.28
CA THR A 838 -14.85 -5.19 5.20
C THR A 838 -15.11 -6.50 5.93
N TRP A 839 -14.53 -7.58 5.43
CA TRP A 839 -14.68 -8.93 5.99
C TRP A 839 -13.51 -9.83 5.58
N SER A 840 -13.31 -10.93 6.30
CA SER A 840 -12.24 -11.91 6.06
C SER A 840 -12.82 -13.26 5.67
N TRP A 841 -12.10 -13.98 4.81
CA TRP A 841 -12.50 -15.29 4.32
C TRP A 841 -11.51 -16.36 4.77
N ALA A 842 -12.02 -17.39 5.45
CA ALA A 842 -11.27 -18.62 5.74
C ALA A 842 -11.79 -19.70 4.79
N LYS A 843 -11.13 -19.87 3.65
CA LYS A 843 -11.59 -20.74 2.56
C LYS A 843 -11.72 -22.19 2.97
N GLY A 844 -10.72 -22.74 3.67
CA GLY A 844 -10.74 -24.14 4.13
C GLY A 844 -11.99 -24.47 4.96
N GLU A 845 -12.47 -23.50 5.74
CA GLU A 845 -13.68 -23.64 6.55
C GLU A 845 -14.96 -23.18 5.83
N ARG A 846 -14.83 -22.53 4.67
CA ARG A 846 -15.87 -21.76 3.98
C ARG A 846 -16.54 -20.75 4.91
N MET A 847 -15.74 -20.07 5.72
CA MET A 847 -16.19 -19.21 6.80
C MET A 847 -15.89 -17.74 6.51
N ALA A 848 -16.92 -16.91 6.51
CA ALA A 848 -16.75 -15.46 6.51
C ALA A 848 -16.73 -14.93 7.94
N SER A 849 -15.80 -14.05 8.27
CA SER A 849 -15.70 -13.34 9.55
C SER A 849 -15.83 -11.83 9.33
N PHE A 850 -16.61 -11.13 10.14
CA PHE A 850 -16.82 -9.69 9.99
C PHE A 850 -17.22 -9.03 11.32
N TRP A 851 -17.03 -7.72 11.41
CA TRP A 851 -17.47 -6.90 12.54
C TRP A 851 -18.77 -6.17 12.20
N LEU A 852 -19.73 -6.15 13.12
CA LEU A 852 -20.97 -5.38 12.96
C LEU A 852 -21.50 -4.89 14.31
N ARG A 853 -22.15 -3.72 14.32
CA ARG A 853 -22.92 -3.26 15.49
C ARG A 853 -24.06 -4.22 15.84
N LYS A 854 -24.13 -4.60 17.13
CA LYS A 854 -25.04 -5.59 17.67
C LYS A 854 -26.51 -5.30 17.42
N ASP A 855 -26.94 -4.05 17.58
CA ASP A 855 -28.34 -3.66 17.41
C ASP A 855 -28.86 -3.85 15.98
N VAL A 856 -27.99 -3.75 14.96
CA VAL A 856 -28.36 -4.09 13.57
C VAL A 856 -28.56 -5.59 13.42
N MET A 857 -27.63 -6.39 13.94
CA MET A 857 -27.72 -7.86 13.89
C MET A 857 -28.95 -8.38 14.65
N ASP A 858 -29.20 -7.89 15.86
CA ASP A 858 -30.34 -8.27 16.69
C ASP A 858 -31.67 -7.98 15.98
N ARG A 859 -31.79 -6.83 15.30
CA ARG A 859 -32.98 -6.51 14.48
C ARG A 859 -33.17 -7.50 13.33
N MET A 860 -32.10 -7.86 12.60
CA MET A 860 -32.19 -8.83 11.51
C MET A 860 -32.59 -10.23 12.03
N LEU A 861 -32.02 -10.66 13.15
CA LEU A 861 -32.33 -11.94 13.80
C LEU A 861 -33.78 -11.99 14.31
N GLN A 862 -34.27 -10.91 14.92
CA GLN A 862 -35.66 -10.82 15.42
C GLN A 862 -36.69 -10.91 14.29
N GLN A 863 -36.42 -10.30 13.14
CA GLN A 863 -37.33 -10.32 11.99
C GLN A 863 -37.40 -11.69 11.30
N LYS A 864 -36.39 -12.57 11.47
CA LYS A 864 -36.30 -13.94 10.91
C LYS A 864 -36.53 -14.07 9.39
N ARG A 865 -36.42 -12.98 8.65
CA ARG A 865 -36.63 -12.91 7.18
C ARG A 865 -35.44 -12.30 6.46
N TRP A 866 -34.25 -12.45 7.03
CA TRP A 866 -33.00 -11.98 6.44
C TRP A 866 -32.14 -13.15 5.98
N LYS A 867 -31.42 -12.93 4.89
CA LYS A 867 -30.38 -13.81 4.36
C LYS A 867 -29.08 -13.06 4.18
N VAL A 868 -27.98 -13.79 4.18
CA VAL A 868 -26.64 -13.28 3.85
C VAL A 868 -26.04 -14.11 2.72
N GLY A 869 -25.40 -13.44 1.76
CA GLY A 869 -24.70 -14.09 0.66
C GLY A 869 -23.43 -13.33 0.29
N ILE A 870 -22.52 -14.03 -0.40
CA ILE A 870 -21.32 -13.46 -1.02
C ILE A 870 -21.70 -12.93 -2.40
N TRP A 871 -21.35 -11.68 -2.67
CA TRP A 871 -21.59 -11.01 -3.95
C TRP A 871 -20.29 -10.46 -4.50
N ARG A 872 -20.21 -10.31 -5.82
CA ARG A 872 -19.09 -9.61 -6.48
C ARG A 872 -19.48 -8.20 -6.86
N THR A 873 -18.58 -7.24 -6.69
CA THR A 873 -18.85 -5.82 -7.03
C THR A 873 -18.49 -5.44 -8.46
N ASP A 874 -17.81 -6.32 -9.20
CA ASP A 874 -17.52 -6.12 -10.62
C ASP A 874 -18.73 -6.44 -11.50
N CYS A 875 -19.55 -7.43 -11.13
CA CYS A 875 -20.77 -7.80 -11.87
C CYS A 875 -22.06 -7.60 -11.05
N TRP A 876 -21.94 -7.38 -9.74
CA TRP A 876 -23.06 -7.27 -8.80
C TRP A 876 -23.95 -8.50 -8.76
N ARG A 877 -23.37 -9.70 -8.95
CA ARG A 877 -24.05 -11.00 -8.89
C ARG A 877 -23.60 -11.82 -7.67
N HIS A 878 -24.50 -12.65 -7.14
CA HIS A 878 -24.19 -13.55 -6.02
C HIS A 878 -23.31 -14.72 -6.47
N GLN A 879 -22.49 -15.24 -5.55
CA GLN A 879 -21.49 -16.28 -5.81
C GLN A 879 -21.73 -17.56 -5.03
N CYS A 880 -22.61 -17.50 -4.04
CA CYS A 880 -23.00 -18.63 -3.22
C CYS A 880 -24.51 -18.62 -3.03
N GLN A 881 -25.07 -19.78 -2.70
CA GLN A 881 -26.44 -19.82 -2.20
C GLN A 881 -26.51 -19.01 -0.89
N PRO A 882 -27.39 -17.99 -0.80
CA PRO A 882 -27.53 -17.21 0.42
C PRO A 882 -28.03 -18.09 1.56
N VAL A 883 -27.47 -17.88 2.75
CA VAL A 883 -27.85 -18.61 3.97
C VAL A 883 -28.75 -17.73 4.85
N GLY A 884 -29.65 -18.35 5.60
CA GLY A 884 -30.52 -17.63 6.53
C GLY A 884 -29.73 -16.95 7.65
N ILE A 885 -30.18 -15.78 8.10
CA ILE A 885 -29.50 -14.99 9.14
C ILE A 885 -29.26 -15.76 10.45
N GLY A 886 -30.12 -16.74 10.77
CA GLY A 886 -29.95 -17.60 11.95
C GLY A 886 -28.70 -18.50 11.93
N ARG A 887 -27.98 -18.58 10.80
CA ARG A 887 -26.68 -19.25 10.69
C ARG A 887 -25.50 -18.36 11.05
N VAL A 888 -25.72 -17.06 11.25
CA VAL A 888 -24.68 -16.12 11.71
C VAL A 888 -24.49 -16.31 13.21
N VAL A 889 -23.24 -16.50 13.62
CA VAL A 889 -22.85 -16.78 15.02
C VAL A 889 -22.10 -15.57 15.58
N ASP A 890 -22.53 -15.06 16.74
CA ASP A 890 -21.73 -14.11 17.54
C ASP A 890 -20.60 -14.89 18.23
N THR A 891 -19.35 -14.50 17.95
CA THR A 891 -18.15 -15.18 18.48
C THR A 891 -17.91 -14.93 19.97
N GLY A 892 -18.61 -13.98 20.59
CA GLY A 892 -18.30 -13.53 21.94
C GLY A 892 -17.38 -12.30 21.97
N GLU A 893 -16.59 -12.07 20.92
CA GLU A 893 -15.57 -11.02 20.85
C GLU A 893 -16.19 -9.62 20.68
N THR A 894 -15.67 -8.64 21.42
CA THR A 894 -15.94 -7.22 21.22
C THR A 894 -14.73 -6.53 20.60
N TRP A 895 -14.95 -5.44 19.86
CA TRP A 895 -13.83 -4.65 19.36
C TRP A 895 -13.00 -4.06 20.51
N SER A 896 -13.66 -3.80 21.65
CA SER A 896 -13.03 -3.32 22.90
C SER A 896 -12.14 -4.33 23.62
N SER A 897 -12.23 -5.63 23.33
CA SER A 897 -11.42 -6.63 24.03
C SER A 897 -10.02 -6.73 23.41
N PHE A 898 -9.00 -6.63 24.27
CA PHE A 898 -7.61 -7.01 23.97
C PHE A 898 -7.42 -8.43 24.50
N LYS A 899 -6.98 -9.35 23.65
CA LYS A 899 -6.54 -10.68 24.06
C LYS A 899 -5.11 -10.85 23.65
#